data_AF-A0A2V7EI93-F1
#
_entry.id   AF-A0A2V7EI93-F1
#
_cell.length_a   1.000
_cell.length_b   1.000
_cell.length_c   1.000
_cell.angle_alpha   90.00
_cell.angle_beta   90.00
_cell.angle_gamma   90.00
#
_symmetry.space_group_name_H-M   'P 1'
#
loop_
_entity.id
_entity.type
_entity.pdbx_description
1 polymer ?
#
loop_
_entity_poly.entity_id
_entity_poly.type
_entity_poly.pdbx_seq_one_letter_code
_entity_poly.pdbx_strand_id
1 'polypeptide(L)'
;MSPGEPIPDPRVGLRAGKFDAATAAWNLRLVSTTQPTEKFMGVTNSDLAFLGNYAIQGNYNGYQVWDISNPAAPTLKIGYLCPASQSDVSVYRNLLFVSGEGNGGRLDCGTQGVKDTVSKERLRGLRIFDISDIANPKYIGNVQTCRGSHTHTVVLDPKDPDNVYVYISGSAGVRSPSELAGCVRQAPDKDPNSALFRIEVIKVPLAHPEQAAIVSSPRIFNDLTAPARHGESPGDVAEARRTAAAARAKGAYTAEIFGAERVLPPQFINPMLDSIVKARGGTGAPTAADSAALRTALPGIIAKMIGEQAGPGPRPGPTQCHDITAYPAIGLAGGACEGYGFLLDIRDPAHPVRIAAVSDSNFSYWHSATFNNSGTKVLFSDEWGGGGQPKCRRTDRREWGADAIFTLVNATGGPLLVRDGVVQPVNPATESMQFQGYYKLPAPQTAQENCVAHNGSLIPIPGRDVMVQAWYQGGISVFDWTDPRHPREIAFFDRGPVDSARMAMGGSWSAYWYNGNIVSSEIARGLDIFELVPSQYLTQNEIDAAKTVHFDYFNTQGQPQFVWPPSFALARAYADQLERSKGLSATRLSAVRQALASAESASGSQKRDALTALAAQLDTDARASSDAGKVQTLAKAVRDLAAVTS
;
A
#
# COMPACT_ATOMS: atom_id res chain seq x y z
N MET A 1 -6.06 -22.22 15.10
CA MET A 1 -6.87 -22.72 13.98
C MET A 1 -8.28 -22.25 14.20
N SER A 2 -8.84 -21.54 13.23
CA SER A 2 -10.15 -20.90 13.39
C SER A 2 -11.23 -21.81 12.78
N PRO A 3 -12.38 -22.03 13.44
CA PRO A 3 -13.44 -22.86 12.90
C PRO A 3 -13.85 -22.43 11.48
N GLY A 4 -13.99 -23.36 10.52
CA GLY A 4 -14.45 -23.10 9.15
C GLY A 4 -13.48 -22.37 8.20
N GLU A 5 -12.21 -22.22 8.58
CA GLU A 5 -11.11 -22.01 7.62
C GLU A 5 -10.96 -23.27 6.74
N PRO A 6 -10.81 -23.17 5.40
CA PRO A 6 -10.62 -24.31 4.53
C PRO A 6 -9.32 -25.08 4.84
N ILE A 7 -9.41 -26.39 5.05
CA ILE A 7 -8.25 -27.26 5.31
C ILE A 7 -8.37 -28.53 4.45
N PRO A 8 -7.39 -28.84 3.58
CA PRO A 8 -6.19 -28.03 3.27
C PRO A 8 -6.55 -26.69 2.60
N ASP A 9 -5.62 -25.73 2.62
CA ASP A 9 -5.82 -24.42 1.97
C ASP A 9 -5.98 -24.62 0.44
N PRO A 10 -7.12 -24.22 -0.16
CA PRO A 10 -7.44 -24.48 -1.55
C PRO A 10 -6.62 -23.64 -2.54
N ARG A 11 -5.86 -22.65 -2.06
CA ARG A 11 -4.95 -21.85 -2.90
C ARG A 11 -3.70 -22.66 -3.30
N VAL A 12 -3.34 -23.67 -2.53
CA VAL A 12 -2.13 -24.48 -2.78
C VAL A 12 -2.35 -25.41 -3.98
N GLY A 13 -1.56 -25.20 -5.04
CA GLY A 13 -1.56 -26.07 -6.22
C GLY A 13 -2.57 -25.68 -7.29
N LEU A 14 -3.07 -24.43 -7.28
CA LEU A 14 -3.91 -23.90 -8.35
C LEU A 14 -3.21 -23.99 -9.72
N ARG A 15 -3.95 -24.42 -10.73
CA ARG A 15 -3.47 -24.51 -12.12
C ARG A 15 -3.11 -23.12 -12.64
N ALA A 16 -1.92 -23.00 -13.23
CA ALA A 16 -1.47 -21.77 -13.87
C ALA A 16 -2.30 -21.39 -15.10
N GLY A 17 -2.28 -20.10 -15.44
CA GLY A 17 -2.91 -19.53 -16.62
C GLY A 17 -2.93 -18.00 -16.58
N LYS A 18 -2.69 -17.34 -17.72
CA LYS A 18 -2.77 -15.87 -17.77
C LYS A 18 -4.21 -15.40 -17.58
N PHE A 19 -5.16 -15.96 -18.33
CA PHE A 19 -6.57 -15.55 -18.27
C PHE A 19 -7.52 -16.67 -17.84
N ASP A 20 -7.02 -17.90 -17.72
CA ASP A 20 -7.78 -19.10 -17.40
C ASP A 20 -7.19 -19.89 -16.22
N ALA A 21 -6.39 -19.24 -15.37
CA ALA A 21 -5.90 -19.87 -14.13
C ALA A 21 -7.05 -20.42 -13.29
N ALA A 22 -6.80 -21.54 -12.60
CA ALA A 22 -7.74 -21.99 -11.57
C ALA A 22 -7.79 -20.96 -10.44
N THR A 23 -8.94 -20.87 -9.77
CA THR A 23 -9.18 -19.89 -8.71
C THR A 23 -9.62 -20.58 -7.42
N ALA A 24 -9.36 -19.94 -6.29
CA ALA A 24 -9.91 -20.31 -5.00
C ALA A 24 -10.46 -19.08 -4.30
N ALA A 25 -11.61 -19.23 -3.62
CA ALA A 25 -12.25 -18.15 -2.88
C ALA A 25 -12.83 -18.69 -1.58
N TRP A 26 -12.77 -17.89 -0.52
CA TRP A 26 -13.40 -18.17 0.76
C TRP A 26 -13.97 -16.89 1.35
N ASN A 27 -15.26 -16.90 1.72
CA ASN A 27 -16.03 -15.74 2.19
C ASN A 27 -15.98 -14.49 1.28
N LEU A 28 -15.58 -14.68 0.03
CA LEU A 28 -15.58 -13.68 -1.04
C LEU A 28 -16.22 -14.27 -2.29
N ARG A 29 -16.94 -13.44 -3.03
CA ARG A 29 -17.48 -13.76 -4.35
C ARG A 29 -16.81 -12.88 -5.39
N LEU A 30 -16.14 -13.48 -6.37
CA LEU A 30 -15.71 -12.77 -7.58
C LEU A 30 -16.96 -12.40 -8.40
N VAL A 31 -17.18 -11.10 -8.59
CA VAL A 31 -18.33 -10.54 -9.30
C VAL A 31 -18.02 -10.34 -10.78
N SER A 32 -16.83 -9.81 -11.08
CA SER A 32 -16.36 -9.64 -12.46
C SER A 32 -14.83 -9.67 -12.56
N THR A 33 -14.35 -10.05 -13.74
CA THR A 33 -12.97 -9.89 -14.19
C THR A 33 -13.01 -9.22 -15.55
N THR A 34 -12.43 -8.03 -15.65
CA THR A 34 -12.40 -7.23 -16.88
C THR A 34 -10.96 -7.08 -17.34
N GLN A 35 -10.65 -7.58 -18.54
CA GLN A 35 -9.29 -7.54 -19.09
C GLN A 35 -8.84 -6.12 -19.46
N PRO A 36 -7.52 -5.83 -19.46
CA PRO A 36 -7.00 -4.57 -19.95
C PRO A 36 -7.37 -4.35 -21.42
N THR A 37 -7.49 -3.10 -21.83
CA THR A 37 -7.73 -2.77 -23.24
C THR A 37 -6.43 -2.86 -24.05
N GLU A 38 -6.54 -2.96 -25.38
CA GLU A 38 -5.42 -3.26 -26.30
C GLU A 38 -4.14 -2.43 -26.02
N LYS A 39 -4.26 -1.13 -25.76
CA LYS A 39 -3.12 -0.21 -25.50
C LYS A 39 -2.41 -0.45 -24.15
N PHE A 40 -3.05 -1.19 -23.25
CA PHE A 40 -2.58 -1.48 -21.89
C PHE A 40 -2.35 -2.97 -21.67
N MET A 41 -2.70 -3.82 -22.64
CA MET A 41 -2.47 -5.26 -22.59
C MET A 41 -0.98 -5.60 -22.49
N GLY A 42 -0.62 -6.37 -21.47
CA GLY A 42 0.77 -6.78 -21.22
C GLY A 42 1.64 -5.68 -20.59
N VAL A 43 1.04 -4.58 -20.15
CA VAL A 43 1.71 -3.51 -19.41
C VAL A 43 1.19 -3.50 -17.97
N THR A 44 2.07 -3.29 -17.01
CA THR A 44 1.76 -3.28 -15.57
C THR A 44 0.65 -2.30 -15.24
N ASN A 45 -0.48 -2.82 -14.76
CA ASN A 45 -1.45 -2.01 -14.03
C ASN A 45 -0.90 -1.70 -12.64
N SER A 46 -1.20 -0.49 -12.16
CA SER A 46 -0.77 0.04 -10.88
C SER A 46 -1.97 0.50 -10.06
N ASP A 47 -1.81 1.49 -9.17
CA ASP A 47 -2.79 1.76 -8.13
C ASP A 47 -4.16 2.29 -8.63
N LEU A 48 -5.15 2.34 -7.73
CA LEU A 48 -6.53 2.74 -7.99
C LEU A 48 -6.91 4.01 -7.25
N ALA A 49 -7.75 4.82 -7.89
CA ALA A 49 -8.52 5.88 -7.26
C ALA A 49 -9.99 5.78 -7.71
N PHE A 50 -10.91 6.34 -6.92
CA PHE A 50 -12.34 6.24 -7.22
C PHE A 50 -13.03 7.60 -7.20
N LEU A 51 -13.98 7.80 -8.12
CA LEU A 51 -14.83 9.00 -8.20
C LEU A 51 -16.23 8.61 -8.67
N GLY A 52 -17.22 8.76 -7.79
CA GLY A 52 -18.61 8.39 -8.04
C GLY A 52 -18.77 6.92 -8.43
N ASN A 53 -19.11 6.66 -9.69
CA ASN A 53 -19.24 5.30 -10.23
C ASN A 53 -17.99 4.83 -10.98
N TYR A 54 -16.87 5.55 -10.89
CA TYR A 54 -15.68 5.26 -11.67
C TYR A 54 -14.54 4.71 -10.81
N ALA A 55 -13.93 3.63 -11.29
CA ALA A 55 -12.61 3.20 -10.86
C ALA A 55 -11.57 3.68 -11.88
N ILE A 56 -10.62 4.50 -11.45
CA ILE A 56 -9.50 4.96 -12.25
C ILE A 56 -8.31 4.06 -11.89
N GLN A 57 -7.87 3.28 -12.87
CA GLN A 57 -6.78 2.32 -12.75
C GLN A 57 -5.52 2.87 -13.42
N GLY A 58 -4.48 3.09 -12.62
CA GLY A 58 -3.15 3.41 -13.11
C GLY A 58 -2.57 2.29 -13.96
N ASN A 59 -1.72 2.64 -14.91
CA ASN A 59 -0.94 1.69 -15.69
C ASN A 59 0.37 2.35 -16.13
N TYR A 60 1.46 1.61 -16.30
CA TYR A 60 2.75 2.23 -16.67
C TYR A 60 2.70 2.99 -18.01
N ASN A 61 1.69 2.72 -18.85
CA ASN A 61 1.36 3.46 -20.06
C ASN A 61 0.39 4.64 -19.90
N GLY A 62 -0.16 4.93 -18.72
CA GLY A 62 -1.11 6.01 -18.46
C GLY A 62 -2.16 5.61 -17.43
N TYR A 63 -3.44 5.68 -17.78
CA TYR A 63 -4.52 5.19 -16.91
C TYR A 63 -5.76 4.78 -17.71
N GLN A 64 -6.58 3.92 -17.12
CA GLN A 64 -7.87 3.47 -17.63
C GLN A 64 -8.97 3.88 -16.64
N VAL A 65 -10.08 4.42 -17.14
CA VAL A 65 -11.26 4.75 -16.34
C VAL A 65 -12.35 3.72 -16.64
N TRP A 66 -12.80 3.01 -15.62
CA TRP A 66 -13.84 1.99 -15.68
C TRP A 66 -15.10 2.51 -15.01
N ASP A 67 -16.23 2.48 -15.72
CA ASP A 67 -17.56 2.64 -15.12
C ASP A 67 -17.94 1.33 -14.42
N ILE A 68 -18.06 1.40 -13.09
CA ILE A 68 -18.40 0.27 -12.22
C ILE A 68 -19.80 0.43 -11.61
N SER A 69 -20.66 1.27 -12.18
CA SER A 69 -22.08 1.40 -11.77
C SER A 69 -22.82 0.05 -11.82
N ASN A 70 -22.42 -0.83 -12.74
CA ASN A 70 -22.73 -2.26 -12.70
C ASN A 70 -21.44 -3.06 -12.41
N PRO A 71 -21.19 -3.47 -11.16
CA PRO A 71 -19.96 -4.17 -10.79
C PRO A 71 -19.82 -5.56 -11.45
N ALA A 72 -20.92 -6.14 -11.96
CA ALA A 72 -20.88 -7.41 -12.70
C ALA A 72 -20.48 -7.26 -14.17
N ALA A 73 -20.50 -6.04 -14.72
CA ALA A 73 -20.06 -5.77 -16.08
C ALA A 73 -19.44 -4.36 -16.19
N PRO A 74 -18.23 -4.14 -15.61
CA PRO A 74 -17.52 -2.88 -15.77
C PRO A 74 -17.29 -2.55 -17.24
N THR A 75 -17.48 -1.28 -17.61
CA THR A 75 -17.26 -0.81 -18.99
C THR A 75 -16.14 0.22 -19.03
N LEU A 76 -15.29 0.17 -20.07
CA LEU A 76 -14.27 1.20 -20.23
C LEU A 76 -14.93 2.52 -20.62
N LYS A 77 -14.71 3.55 -19.81
CA LYS A 77 -15.10 4.92 -20.14
C LYS A 77 -14.07 5.60 -21.03
N ILE A 78 -12.79 5.50 -20.66
CA ILE A 78 -11.66 5.98 -21.48
C ILE A 78 -10.37 5.25 -21.07
N GLY A 79 -9.49 4.98 -22.04
CA GLY A 79 -8.08 4.66 -21.80
C GLY A 79 -7.18 5.81 -22.25
N TYR A 80 -6.54 6.50 -21.31
CA TYR A 80 -5.68 7.66 -21.59
C TYR A 80 -4.22 7.21 -21.69
N LEU A 81 -3.72 7.09 -22.91
CA LEU A 81 -2.33 6.67 -23.18
C LEU A 81 -1.39 7.86 -22.96
N CYS A 82 -0.60 7.81 -21.89
CA CYS A 82 0.40 8.81 -21.56
C CYS A 82 1.52 8.16 -20.72
N PRO A 83 2.47 7.45 -21.35
CA PRO A 83 3.46 6.66 -20.63
C PRO A 83 4.35 7.48 -19.69
N ALA A 84 4.64 6.92 -18.52
CA ALA A 84 5.60 7.47 -17.56
C ALA A 84 6.18 6.44 -16.57
N SER A 85 5.69 5.20 -16.54
CA SER A 85 5.93 4.23 -15.44
C SER A 85 5.33 4.69 -14.11
N GLN A 86 5.08 3.73 -13.22
CA GLN A 86 4.30 3.89 -11.99
C GLN A 86 2.87 4.28 -12.28
N SER A 87 2.63 5.54 -12.67
CA SER A 87 1.29 6.06 -12.98
C SER A 87 0.23 5.77 -11.90
N ASP A 88 0.64 5.71 -10.63
CA ASP A 88 -0.32 5.70 -9.52
C ASP A 88 -1.19 6.95 -9.58
N VAL A 89 -2.46 6.78 -9.24
CA VAL A 89 -3.50 7.79 -9.43
C VAL A 89 -4.12 8.21 -8.11
N SER A 90 -4.52 9.48 -8.02
CA SER A 90 -5.42 9.99 -6.97
C SER A 90 -6.33 11.05 -7.55
N VAL A 91 -7.52 11.21 -6.97
CA VAL A 91 -8.50 12.22 -7.39
C VAL A 91 -8.86 13.17 -6.26
N TYR A 92 -9.16 14.41 -6.60
CA TYR A 92 -9.83 15.32 -5.69
C TYR A 92 -10.67 16.33 -6.48
N ARG A 93 -11.98 16.37 -6.18
CA ARG A 93 -12.98 17.13 -6.95
C ARG A 93 -12.85 16.79 -8.44
N ASN A 94 -12.51 17.78 -9.27
CA ASN A 94 -12.37 17.65 -10.71
C ASN A 94 -10.92 17.44 -11.15
N LEU A 95 -10.00 17.11 -10.23
CA LEU A 95 -8.58 16.91 -10.55
C LEU A 95 -8.20 15.44 -10.42
N LEU A 96 -7.40 14.97 -11.38
CA LEU A 96 -6.71 13.69 -11.35
C LEU A 96 -5.20 13.94 -11.32
N PHE A 97 -4.54 13.32 -10.37
CA PHE A 97 -3.10 13.34 -10.18
C PHE A 97 -2.51 12.01 -10.62
N VAL A 98 -1.43 12.06 -11.40
CA VAL A 98 -0.78 10.84 -11.93
C VAL A 98 0.73 10.93 -11.72
N SER A 99 1.26 9.95 -10.99
CA SER A 99 2.71 9.80 -10.77
C SER A 99 3.47 9.52 -12.07
N GLY A 100 4.68 10.04 -12.18
CA GLY A 100 5.60 9.70 -13.26
C GLY A 100 7.03 9.62 -12.76
N GLU A 101 7.66 8.46 -12.94
CA GLU A 101 9.02 8.24 -12.44
C GLU A 101 10.01 7.81 -13.53
N GLY A 102 9.53 7.00 -14.47
CA GLY A 102 10.35 6.33 -15.46
C GLY A 102 11.08 7.31 -16.37
N ASN A 103 12.29 6.92 -16.77
CA ASN A 103 13.10 7.74 -17.67
C ASN A 103 12.43 7.90 -19.05
N GLY A 104 11.57 6.98 -19.48
CA GLY A 104 10.90 7.08 -20.77
C GLY A 104 9.78 8.11 -20.85
N GLY A 105 9.24 8.60 -19.72
CA GLY A 105 8.07 9.47 -19.72
C GLY A 105 8.32 10.82 -20.38
N ARG A 106 7.34 11.33 -21.14
CA ARG A 106 7.42 12.62 -21.82
C ARG A 106 6.43 13.66 -21.27
N LEU A 107 6.81 14.93 -21.37
CA LEU A 107 5.97 16.07 -21.00
C LEU A 107 4.74 16.23 -21.90
N ASP A 108 4.80 15.76 -23.15
CA ASP A 108 3.74 15.85 -24.17
C ASP A 108 2.87 14.58 -24.27
N CYS A 109 3.03 13.62 -23.34
CA CYS A 109 2.41 12.29 -23.40
C CYS A 109 2.78 11.43 -24.62
N GLY A 110 3.82 11.79 -25.38
CA GLY A 110 4.29 11.02 -26.53
C GLY A 110 4.80 9.62 -26.17
N THR A 111 4.61 8.66 -27.07
CA THR A 111 4.96 7.23 -26.86
C THR A 111 6.35 6.85 -27.34
N GLN A 112 7.07 7.77 -27.98
CA GLN A 112 8.43 7.56 -28.52
C GLN A 112 9.52 7.42 -27.45
N GLY A 113 9.20 7.72 -26.20
CA GLY A 113 10.14 7.68 -25.07
C GLY A 113 11.18 8.82 -25.08
N VAL A 114 12.16 8.72 -24.18
CA VAL A 114 13.32 9.60 -24.09
C VAL A 114 14.59 8.74 -24.00
N LYS A 115 15.49 8.88 -24.99
CA LYS A 115 16.72 8.09 -25.09
C LYS A 115 17.95 8.78 -24.49
N ASP A 116 17.95 10.12 -24.51
CA ASP A 116 19.07 10.90 -23.99
C ASP A 116 19.16 10.78 -22.47
N THR A 117 20.36 10.95 -21.93
CA THR A 117 20.60 10.97 -20.47
C THR A 117 20.16 12.29 -19.81
N VAL A 118 20.08 13.36 -20.61
CA VAL A 118 19.60 14.70 -20.23
C VAL A 118 18.63 15.15 -21.30
N SER A 119 17.38 15.44 -20.95
CA SER A 119 16.37 15.88 -21.91
C SER A 119 15.39 16.89 -21.32
N LYS A 120 15.07 17.93 -22.09
CA LYS A 120 14.01 18.88 -21.76
C LYS A 120 12.60 18.37 -22.06
N GLU A 121 12.48 17.22 -22.72
CA GLU A 121 11.20 16.60 -23.05
C GLU A 121 10.72 15.61 -21.97
N ARG A 122 11.61 15.21 -21.05
CA ARG A 122 11.33 14.16 -20.07
C ARG A 122 10.41 14.64 -18.96
N LEU A 123 9.38 13.85 -18.66
CA LEU A 123 8.59 13.99 -17.45
C LEU A 123 9.08 13.03 -16.36
N ARG A 124 9.42 13.58 -15.19
CA ARG A 124 9.40 12.84 -13.90
C ARG A 124 8.87 13.76 -12.79
N GLY A 125 7.81 13.35 -12.12
CA GLY A 125 7.11 14.15 -11.12
C GLY A 125 5.62 13.88 -11.19
N LEU A 126 4.81 14.90 -10.95
CA LEU A 126 3.35 14.76 -10.88
C LEU A 126 2.70 15.37 -12.13
N ARG A 127 1.79 14.65 -12.79
CA ARG A 127 0.88 15.20 -13.80
C ARG A 127 -0.46 15.54 -13.17
N ILE A 128 -1.09 16.61 -13.66
CA ILE A 128 -2.39 17.11 -13.19
C ILE A 128 -3.33 17.20 -14.39
N PHE A 129 -4.48 16.55 -14.29
CA PHE A 129 -5.53 16.56 -15.29
C PHE A 129 -6.81 17.15 -14.69
N ASP A 130 -7.52 17.95 -15.48
CA ASP A 130 -8.91 18.31 -15.22
C ASP A 130 -9.80 17.20 -15.79
N ILE A 131 -10.61 16.61 -14.91
CA ILE A 131 -11.55 15.52 -15.15
C ILE A 131 -13.00 15.95 -14.87
N SER A 132 -13.31 17.26 -14.96
CA SER A 132 -14.70 17.76 -14.91
C SER A 132 -15.61 17.05 -15.92
N ASP A 133 -15.03 16.65 -17.07
CA ASP A 133 -15.57 15.63 -17.94
C ASP A 133 -14.64 14.41 -17.93
N ILE A 134 -15.02 13.37 -17.17
CA ILE A 134 -14.24 12.14 -17.01
C ILE A 134 -14.01 11.40 -18.34
N ALA A 135 -14.86 11.65 -19.36
CA ALA A 135 -14.73 11.07 -20.68
C ALA A 135 -13.68 11.78 -21.55
N ASN A 136 -13.32 13.03 -21.20
CA ASN A 136 -12.38 13.85 -21.95
C ASN A 136 -11.41 14.59 -21.00
N PRO A 137 -10.53 13.86 -20.29
CA PRO A 137 -9.55 14.46 -19.39
C PRO A 137 -8.65 15.46 -20.11
N LYS A 138 -8.48 16.64 -19.53
CA LYS A 138 -7.60 17.70 -20.06
C LYS A 138 -6.32 17.74 -19.26
N TYR A 139 -5.18 17.60 -19.93
CA TYR A 139 -3.88 17.72 -19.28
C TYR A 139 -3.59 19.19 -19.00
N ILE A 140 -3.60 19.59 -17.72
CA ILE A 140 -3.47 20.99 -17.29
C ILE A 140 -2.00 21.37 -17.14
N GLY A 141 -1.21 20.49 -16.53
CA GLY A 141 0.17 20.81 -16.22
C GLY A 141 0.84 19.71 -15.41
N ASN A 142 2.10 19.94 -15.07
CA ASN A 142 2.89 19.01 -14.30
C ASN A 142 3.85 19.75 -13.37
N VAL A 143 4.29 19.06 -12.33
CA VAL A 143 5.34 19.53 -11.43
C VAL A 143 6.51 18.57 -11.53
N GLN A 144 7.63 19.06 -12.06
CA GLN A 144 8.86 18.27 -12.20
C GLN A 144 9.59 18.19 -10.85
N THR A 145 10.00 16.98 -10.47
CA THR A 145 10.81 16.76 -9.26
C THR A 145 12.18 16.19 -9.61
N CYS A 146 13.15 16.37 -8.73
CA CYS A 146 14.52 15.88 -8.93
C CYS A 146 14.64 14.36 -8.97
N ARG A 147 13.65 13.65 -8.42
CA ARG A 147 13.66 12.19 -8.27
C ARG A 147 12.45 11.50 -8.89
N GLY A 148 11.55 12.23 -9.55
CA GLY A 148 10.30 11.69 -10.05
C GLY A 148 9.25 11.55 -8.95
N SER A 149 8.13 10.93 -9.31
CA SER A 149 7.07 10.53 -8.38
C SER A 149 6.87 9.03 -8.54
N HIS A 150 7.41 8.24 -7.60
CA HIS A 150 7.17 6.80 -7.54
C HIS A 150 5.70 6.57 -7.19
N THR A 151 5.31 7.10 -6.03
CA THR A 151 3.93 7.22 -5.58
C THR A 151 3.69 8.66 -5.10
N HIS A 152 2.42 9.00 -4.88
CA HIS A 152 2.05 10.29 -4.32
C HIS A 152 0.83 10.17 -3.41
N THR A 153 0.66 11.13 -2.52
CA THR A 153 -0.46 11.16 -1.58
C THR A 153 -1.10 12.52 -1.58
N VAL A 154 -2.40 12.56 -1.88
CA VAL A 154 -3.22 13.78 -1.77
C VAL A 154 -3.56 14.02 -0.29
N VAL A 155 -3.20 15.20 0.22
CA VAL A 155 -3.37 15.60 1.62
C VAL A 155 -4.25 16.84 1.68
N LEU A 156 -5.36 16.72 2.41
CA LEU A 156 -6.31 17.80 2.62
C LEU A 156 -5.96 18.58 3.89
N ASP A 157 -6.07 19.90 3.82
CA ASP A 157 -6.07 20.75 5.01
C ASP A 157 -7.48 21.30 5.27
N PRO A 158 -8.14 20.94 6.37
CA PRO A 158 -9.41 21.54 6.76
C PRO A 158 -9.34 23.06 6.92
N LYS A 159 -8.15 23.64 7.12
CA LYS A 159 -7.92 25.09 7.30
C LYS A 159 -7.60 25.83 6.00
N ASP A 160 -7.34 25.11 4.90
CA ASP A 160 -7.00 25.66 3.59
C ASP A 160 -7.83 24.98 2.47
N PRO A 161 -9.16 25.23 2.42
CA PRO A 161 -10.07 24.53 1.51
C PRO A 161 -9.93 24.93 0.03
N ASP A 162 -9.16 25.98 -0.25
CA ASP A 162 -8.87 26.50 -1.58
C ASP A 162 -7.69 25.78 -2.25
N ASN A 163 -6.98 24.96 -1.49
CA ASN A 163 -5.79 24.26 -1.95
C ASN A 163 -5.83 22.78 -1.56
N VAL A 164 -5.05 21.99 -2.28
CA VAL A 164 -4.71 20.64 -1.88
C VAL A 164 -3.21 20.45 -1.92
N TYR A 165 -2.68 19.65 -0.99
CA TYR A 165 -1.27 19.33 -0.92
C TYR A 165 -1.02 17.93 -1.48
N VAL A 166 0.14 17.71 -2.09
CA VAL A 166 0.54 16.40 -2.60
C VAL A 166 1.93 16.07 -2.11
N TYR A 167 2.07 14.98 -1.36
CA TYR A 167 3.36 14.47 -0.91
C TYR A 167 3.92 13.54 -1.97
N ILE A 168 5.14 13.81 -2.41
CA ILE A 168 5.81 13.04 -3.47
C ILE A 168 6.88 12.13 -2.88
N SER A 169 6.70 10.84 -3.11
CA SER A 169 7.69 9.81 -2.85
C SER A 169 8.49 9.53 -4.12
N GLY A 170 9.64 10.19 -4.30
CA GLY A 170 10.51 9.96 -5.47
C GLY A 170 11.60 8.93 -5.19
N SER A 171 11.65 7.83 -5.95
CA SER A 171 12.65 6.76 -5.75
C SER A 171 13.77 6.79 -6.80
N ALA A 172 13.50 7.30 -8.00
CA ALA A 172 14.49 7.30 -9.07
C ALA A 172 15.70 8.19 -8.79
N GLY A 173 16.79 7.92 -9.53
CA GLY A 173 18.06 8.62 -9.38
C GLY A 173 17.93 10.13 -9.55
N VAL A 174 18.73 10.89 -8.78
CA VAL A 174 18.76 12.35 -8.87
C VAL A 174 19.15 12.77 -10.28
N ARG A 175 18.34 13.65 -10.88
CA ARG A 175 18.58 14.20 -12.22
C ARG A 175 19.88 15.00 -12.30
N SER A 176 20.41 15.10 -13.51
CA SER A 176 21.45 16.09 -13.81
C SER A 176 20.91 17.51 -13.60
N PRO A 177 21.70 18.43 -12.98
CA PRO A 177 21.37 19.85 -12.94
C PRO A 177 21.11 20.48 -14.32
N SER A 178 21.71 19.93 -15.38
CA SER A 178 21.48 20.37 -16.76
C SER A 178 20.09 19.98 -17.27
N GLU A 179 19.50 18.90 -16.75
CA GLU A 179 18.13 18.49 -17.04
C GLU A 179 17.15 19.37 -16.26
N LEU A 180 17.30 19.40 -14.93
CA LEU A 180 16.48 20.18 -14.01
C LEU A 180 17.38 20.89 -12.99
N ALA A 181 17.38 22.22 -13.00
CA ALA A 181 18.19 23.02 -12.10
C ALA A 181 17.81 22.76 -10.63
N GLY A 182 18.79 22.84 -9.72
CA GLY A 182 18.59 22.60 -8.29
C GLY A 182 18.68 21.13 -7.85
N CYS A 183 18.81 20.18 -8.79
CA CYS A 183 18.97 18.78 -8.44
C CYS A 183 20.41 18.42 -8.07
N VAL A 184 20.65 18.20 -6.78
CA VAL A 184 21.98 17.89 -6.25
C VAL A 184 22.06 16.45 -5.75
N ARG A 185 23.04 15.69 -6.25
CA ARG A 185 23.35 14.30 -5.84
C ARG A 185 24.57 14.26 -4.91
N GLN A 186 24.48 14.94 -3.78
CA GLN A 186 25.49 14.91 -2.72
C GLN A 186 24.87 14.51 -1.39
N ALA A 187 25.69 14.09 -0.43
CA ALA A 187 25.18 13.84 0.92
C ALA A 187 24.80 15.19 1.60
N PRO A 188 23.80 15.21 2.49
CA PRO A 188 23.30 16.46 3.11
C PRO A 188 24.34 17.27 3.88
N ASP A 189 25.38 16.61 4.41
CA ASP A 189 26.53 17.23 5.07
C ASP A 189 27.45 18.00 4.11
N LYS A 190 27.46 17.61 2.83
CA LYS A 190 28.22 18.29 1.77
C LYS A 190 27.42 19.37 1.07
N ASP A 191 26.13 19.13 0.87
CA ASP A 191 25.22 20.12 0.30
C ASP A 191 23.84 20.03 0.97
N PRO A 192 23.42 21.06 1.72
CA PRO A 192 22.12 21.09 2.37
C PRO A 192 20.95 21.10 1.38
N ASN A 193 21.19 21.36 0.09
CA ASN A 193 20.19 21.30 -0.98
C ASN A 193 20.07 19.92 -1.64
N SER A 194 20.76 18.91 -1.12
CA SER A 194 20.68 17.53 -1.62
C SER A 194 19.24 17.08 -1.90
N ALA A 195 19.00 16.49 -3.08
CA ALA A 195 17.71 15.90 -3.43
C ALA A 195 17.46 14.53 -2.76
N LEU A 196 18.43 14.02 -2.01
CA LEU A 196 18.29 12.82 -1.19
C LEU A 196 17.75 13.19 0.20
N PHE A 197 17.18 12.23 0.94
CA PHE A 197 16.78 12.40 2.34
C PHE A 197 15.69 13.47 2.55
N ARG A 198 14.75 13.57 1.61
CA ARG A 198 13.59 14.47 1.69
C ARG A 198 12.42 13.94 0.88
N ILE A 199 11.25 14.49 1.15
CA ILE A 199 10.09 14.43 0.26
C ILE A 199 9.90 15.80 -0.39
N GLU A 200 9.17 15.84 -1.49
CA GLU A 200 8.71 17.11 -2.08
C GLU A 200 7.22 17.29 -1.74
N VAL A 201 6.84 18.47 -1.26
CA VAL A 201 5.43 18.82 -1.01
C VAL A 201 4.99 19.82 -2.07
N ILE A 202 3.98 19.43 -2.84
CA ILE A 202 3.38 20.26 -3.87
C ILE A 202 2.12 20.89 -3.30
N LYS A 203 1.94 22.20 -3.48
CA LYS A 203 0.65 22.87 -3.27
C LYS A 203 -0.03 23.05 -4.62
N VAL A 204 -1.31 22.68 -4.69
CA VAL A 204 -2.14 22.80 -5.89
C VAL A 204 -3.31 23.73 -5.56
N PRO A 205 -3.30 24.98 -6.08
CA PRO A 205 -4.46 25.86 -6.00
C PRO A 205 -5.62 25.28 -6.81
N LEU A 206 -6.78 25.07 -6.18
CA LEU A 206 -7.89 24.38 -6.84
C LEU A 206 -8.54 25.22 -7.95
N ALA A 207 -8.50 26.55 -7.83
CA ALA A 207 -8.97 27.48 -8.86
C ALA A 207 -7.97 27.63 -10.03
N HIS A 208 -6.68 27.38 -9.77
CA HIS A 208 -5.58 27.57 -10.72
C HIS A 208 -4.58 26.41 -10.63
N PRO A 209 -5.01 25.17 -10.97
CA PRO A 209 -4.17 23.97 -10.83
C PRO A 209 -2.90 24.03 -11.69
N GLU A 210 -2.86 24.85 -12.75
CA GLU A 210 -1.68 25.14 -13.56
C GLU A 210 -0.55 25.83 -12.79
N GLN A 211 -0.85 26.43 -11.63
CA GLN A 211 0.11 27.09 -10.76
C GLN A 211 0.69 26.15 -9.69
N ALA A 212 0.39 24.85 -9.77
CA ALA A 212 0.93 23.87 -8.85
C ALA A 212 2.47 23.92 -8.79
N ALA A 213 3.02 23.95 -7.58
CA ALA A 213 4.46 24.07 -7.37
C ALA A 213 4.90 23.36 -6.09
N ILE A 214 6.17 22.97 -6.05
CA ILE A 214 6.82 22.53 -4.82
C ILE A 214 6.88 23.73 -3.87
N VAL A 215 6.24 23.62 -2.71
CA VAL A 215 6.23 24.66 -1.67
C VAL A 215 7.20 24.37 -0.54
N SER A 216 7.57 23.10 -0.37
CA SER A 216 8.58 22.72 0.60
C SER A 216 9.23 21.39 0.23
N SER A 217 10.38 21.14 0.87
CA SER A 217 11.22 19.97 0.68
C SER A 217 11.62 19.35 2.04
N PRO A 218 10.65 18.85 2.85
CA PRO A 218 10.86 18.48 4.24
C PRO A 218 11.92 17.40 4.45
N ARG A 219 12.79 17.62 5.43
CA ARG A 219 13.93 16.75 5.77
C ARG A 219 13.56 15.68 6.80
N ILE A 220 12.50 14.92 6.53
CA ILE A 220 11.96 13.91 7.47
C ILE A 220 12.90 12.72 7.73
N PHE A 221 14.05 12.66 7.07
CA PHE A 221 15.05 11.58 7.18
C PHE A 221 16.27 11.95 8.02
N ASN A 222 16.41 13.23 8.40
CA ASN A 222 17.59 13.71 9.12
C ASN A 222 17.86 12.87 10.38
N ASP A 223 19.13 12.77 10.73
CA ASP A 223 19.62 12.14 11.96
C ASP A 223 19.32 10.63 12.08
N LEU A 224 18.99 9.96 10.97
CA LEU A 224 18.86 8.50 10.91
C LEU A 224 20.10 7.86 10.31
N THR A 225 20.45 6.71 10.87
CA THR A 225 21.44 5.78 10.32
C THR A 225 20.75 4.67 9.55
N ALA A 226 21.49 3.91 8.74
CA ALA A 226 20.95 2.71 8.12
C ALA A 226 20.47 1.72 9.22
N PRO A 227 19.22 1.23 9.14
CA PRO A 227 18.72 0.25 10.11
C PRO A 227 19.36 -1.12 9.86
N ALA A 228 19.36 -1.97 10.89
CA ALA A 228 19.71 -3.38 10.73
C ALA A 228 18.72 -4.05 9.76
N ARG A 229 19.23 -4.96 8.92
CA ARG A 229 18.43 -5.73 7.95
C ARG A 229 18.82 -7.19 8.02
N HIS A 230 17.87 -8.08 7.77
CA HIS A 230 18.16 -9.48 7.54
C HIS A 230 18.83 -9.68 6.16
N GLY A 231 19.59 -10.78 6.02
CA GLY A 231 20.12 -11.22 4.72
C GLY A 231 19.08 -11.97 3.89
N GLU A 232 19.48 -12.45 2.71
CA GLU A 232 18.66 -13.32 1.87
C GLU A 232 18.20 -14.59 2.60
N SER A 233 17.07 -15.17 2.18
CA SER A 233 16.57 -16.38 2.82
C SER A 233 17.52 -17.57 2.60
N PRO A 234 17.55 -18.56 3.52
CA PRO A 234 18.35 -19.77 3.29
C PRO A 234 18.03 -20.45 1.96
N GLY A 235 16.77 -20.42 1.53
CA GLY A 235 16.33 -20.93 0.23
C GLY A 235 16.93 -20.14 -0.93
N ASP A 236 16.94 -18.80 -0.85
CA ASP A 236 17.52 -17.93 -1.86
C ASP A 236 19.04 -18.08 -1.96
N VAL A 237 19.74 -18.14 -0.82
CA VAL A 237 21.19 -18.38 -0.78
C VAL A 237 21.54 -19.73 -1.41
N ALA A 238 20.78 -20.78 -1.10
CA ALA A 238 21.00 -22.10 -1.67
C ALA A 238 20.78 -22.13 -3.20
N GLU A 239 19.71 -21.48 -3.68
CA GLU A 239 19.45 -21.37 -5.12
C GLU A 239 20.49 -20.51 -5.84
N ALA A 240 20.88 -19.38 -5.26
CA ALA A 240 21.91 -18.50 -5.78
C ALA A 240 23.25 -19.26 -5.95
N ARG A 241 23.66 -20.04 -4.94
CA ARG A 241 24.85 -20.90 -5.02
C ARG A 241 24.74 -21.96 -6.12
N ARG A 242 23.58 -22.62 -6.26
CA ARG A 242 23.35 -23.61 -7.33
C ARG A 242 23.46 -22.97 -8.72
N THR A 243 22.76 -21.86 -8.93
CA THR A 243 22.78 -21.10 -10.18
C THR A 243 24.20 -20.61 -10.49
N ALA A 244 24.89 -20.03 -9.51
CA ALA A 244 26.26 -19.55 -9.67
C ALA A 244 27.25 -20.68 -10.00
N ALA A 245 27.15 -21.84 -9.34
CA ALA A 245 27.98 -23.00 -9.65
C ALA A 245 27.75 -23.52 -11.08
N ALA A 246 26.48 -23.64 -11.50
CA ALA A 246 26.13 -24.05 -12.87
C ALA A 246 26.63 -23.05 -13.92
N ALA A 247 26.55 -21.75 -13.63
CA ALA A 247 27.06 -20.70 -14.52
C ALA A 247 28.59 -20.69 -14.58
N ARG A 248 29.28 -20.86 -13.44
CA ARG A 248 30.75 -20.99 -13.38
C ARG A 248 31.24 -22.17 -14.19
N ALA A 249 30.53 -23.31 -14.15
CA ALA A 249 30.84 -24.49 -14.98
C ALA A 249 30.76 -24.20 -16.49
N LYS A 250 29.99 -23.18 -16.89
CA LYS A 250 29.89 -22.69 -18.28
C LYS A 250 30.80 -21.49 -18.56
N GLY A 251 31.74 -21.16 -17.66
CA GLY A 251 32.69 -20.06 -17.82
C GLY A 251 32.20 -18.68 -17.40
N ALA A 252 30.97 -18.55 -16.87
CA ALA A 252 30.44 -17.26 -16.41
C ALA A 252 31.20 -16.73 -15.18
N TYR A 253 31.10 -15.42 -14.97
CA TYR A 253 31.67 -14.71 -13.83
C TYR A 253 30.60 -14.57 -12.74
N THR A 254 31.01 -14.77 -11.49
CA THR A 254 30.13 -14.64 -10.32
C THR A 254 30.81 -13.79 -9.26
N ALA A 255 30.02 -13.18 -8.39
CA ALA A 255 30.51 -12.50 -7.20
C ALA A 255 29.47 -12.56 -6.07
N GLU A 256 29.95 -12.43 -4.83
CA GLU A 256 29.08 -12.28 -3.67
C GLU A 256 28.54 -10.85 -3.62
N ILE A 257 27.22 -10.70 -3.60
CA ILE A 257 26.51 -9.42 -3.56
C ILE A 257 25.43 -9.56 -2.49
N PHE A 258 25.50 -8.72 -1.44
CA PHE A 258 24.56 -8.71 -0.31
C PHE A 258 24.33 -10.12 0.31
N GLY A 259 25.40 -10.90 0.47
CA GLY A 259 25.37 -12.23 1.10
C GLY A 259 24.89 -13.37 0.20
N ALA A 260 24.69 -13.14 -1.11
CA ALA A 260 24.36 -14.18 -2.08
C ALA A 260 25.32 -14.16 -3.28
N GLU A 261 25.74 -15.34 -3.76
CA GLU A 261 26.56 -15.45 -4.98
C GLU A 261 25.68 -15.24 -6.21
N ARG A 262 25.94 -14.18 -6.98
CA ARG A 262 25.17 -13.81 -8.18
C ARG A 262 26.01 -13.95 -9.44
N VAL A 263 25.36 -14.32 -10.54
CA VAL A 263 25.98 -14.32 -11.88
C VAL A 263 26.05 -12.89 -12.38
N LEU A 264 27.25 -12.47 -12.76
CA LEU A 264 27.49 -11.13 -13.28
C LEU A 264 27.19 -11.10 -14.77
N PRO A 265 26.39 -10.14 -15.24
CA PRO A 265 25.90 -10.19 -16.61
C PRO A 265 26.95 -9.66 -17.61
N PRO A 266 26.85 -10.01 -18.91
CA PRO A 266 27.88 -9.66 -19.90
C PRO A 266 28.13 -8.15 -20.04
N GLN A 267 27.10 -7.33 -19.92
CA GLN A 267 27.22 -5.86 -19.95
C GLN A 267 28.09 -5.29 -18.82
N PHE A 268 28.25 -6.03 -17.73
CA PHE A 268 29.12 -5.66 -16.62
C PHE A 268 30.54 -6.19 -16.82
N ILE A 269 30.66 -7.43 -17.30
CA ILE A 269 31.94 -8.13 -17.46
C ILE A 269 32.74 -7.65 -18.68
N ASN A 270 32.08 -7.47 -19.83
CA ASN A 270 32.77 -7.18 -21.09
C ASN A 270 33.58 -5.87 -21.01
N PRO A 271 33.05 -4.75 -20.49
CA PRO A 271 33.85 -3.52 -20.36
C PRO A 271 35.08 -3.68 -19.46
N MET A 272 34.99 -4.53 -18.42
CA MET A 272 36.10 -4.79 -17.50
C MET A 272 37.18 -5.64 -18.16
N LEU A 273 36.78 -6.68 -18.91
CA LEU A 273 37.72 -7.46 -19.71
C LEU A 273 38.41 -6.59 -20.76
N ASP A 274 37.66 -5.74 -21.46
CA ASP A 274 38.23 -4.80 -22.42
C ASP A 274 39.25 -3.86 -21.77
N SER A 275 38.97 -3.39 -20.56
CA SER A 275 39.90 -2.57 -19.79
C SER A 275 41.19 -3.33 -19.43
N ILE A 276 41.09 -4.61 -19.05
CA ILE A 276 42.26 -5.45 -18.73
C ILE A 276 43.10 -5.70 -19.99
N VAL A 277 42.46 -6.04 -21.11
CA VAL A 277 43.13 -6.25 -22.40
C VAL A 277 43.87 -4.98 -22.84
N LYS A 278 43.23 -3.81 -22.75
CA LYS A 278 43.85 -2.52 -23.06
C LYS A 278 45.02 -2.19 -22.13
N ALA A 279 44.88 -2.45 -20.82
CA ALA A 279 45.92 -2.15 -19.84
C ALA A 279 47.22 -2.93 -20.08
N ARG A 280 47.14 -4.14 -20.65
CA ARG A 280 48.32 -4.92 -21.07
C ARG A 280 48.76 -4.68 -22.52
N GLY A 281 48.23 -3.66 -23.19
CA GLY A 281 48.56 -3.32 -24.58
C GLY A 281 48.02 -4.31 -25.64
N GLY A 282 47.01 -5.11 -25.29
CA GLY A 282 46.36 -6.04 -26.23
C GLY A 282 45.28 -5.38 -27.09
N THR A 283 45.06 -5.93 -28.29
CA THR A 283 44.05 -5.45 -29.25
C THR A 283 43.04 -6.53 -29.70
N GLY A 284 43.18 -7.76 -29.16
CA GLY A 284 42.33 -8.92 -29.51
C GLY A 284 41.36 -9.33 -28.40
N ALA A 285 40.70 -10.47 -28.58
CA ALA A 285 39.77 -11.01 -27.59
C ALA A 285 40.46 -11.29 -26.23
N PRO A 286 39.71 -11.23 -25.10
CA PRO A 286 40.24 -11.57 -23.78
C PRO A 286 40.81 -13.00 -23.73
N THR A 287 41.99 -13.16 -23.14
CA THR A 287 42.65 -14.45 -22.93
C THR A 287 42.21 -15.12 -21.63
N ALA A 288 42.59 -16.39 -21.43
CA ALA A 288 42.36 -17.09 -20.16
C ALA A 288 43.04 -16.38 -18.97
N ALA A 289 44.20 -15.75 -19.18
CA ALA A 289 44.89 -14.97 -18.17
C ALA A 289 44.11 -13.69 -17.81
N ASP A 290 43.53 -12.99 -18.80
CA ASP A 290 42.67 -11.81 -18.56
C ASP A 290 41.42 -12.19 -17.75
N SER A 291 40.81 -13.33 -18.07
CA SER A 291 39.67 -13.88 -17.34
C SER A 291 40.01 -14.20 -15.88
N ALA A 292 41.16 -14.86 -15.64
CA ALA A 292 41.63 -15.20 -14.30
C ALA A 292 41.96 -13.94 -13.47
N ALA A 293 42.55 -12.92 -14.09
CA ALA A 293 42.81 -11.63 -13.46
C ALA A 293 41.52 -10.93 -13.05
N LEU A 294 40.51 -10.89 -13.94
CA LEU A 294 39.21 -10.31 -13.61
C LEU A 294 38.54 -11.05 -12.45
N ARG A 295 38.50 -12.38 -12.48
CA ARG A 295 37.91 -13.20 -11.40
C ARG A 295 38.54 -12.91 -10.03
N THR A 296 39.85 -12.68 -10.01
CA THR A 296 40.57 -12.32 -8.79
C THR A 296 40.25 -10.91 -8.30
N ALA A 297 40.05 -9.96 -9.23
CA ALA A 297 39.73 -8.57 -8.91
C ALA A 297 38.26 -8.34 -8.54
N LEU A 298 37.34 -9.18 -9.03
CA LEU A 298 35.89 -9.00 -8.90
C LEU A 298 35.40 -8.77 -7.46
N PRO A 299 35.81 -9.55 -6.44
CA PRO A 299 35.36 -9.30 -5.06
C PRO A 299 35.68 -7.88 -4.58
N GLY A 300 36.89 -7.38 -4.86
CA GLY A 300 37.28 -6.02 -4.50
C GLY A 300 36.56 -4.93 -5.30
N ILE A 301 36.26 -5.19 -6.58
CA ILE A 301 35.46 -4.28 -7.42
C ILE A 301 34.04 -4.19 -6.88
N ILE A 302 33.43 -5.34 -6.56
CA ILE A 302 32.06 -5.41 -6.05
C ILE A 302 31.95 -4.77 -4.67
N ALA A 303 32.88 -5.06 -3.74
CA ALA A 303 32.90 -4.45 -2.41
C ALA A 303 32.94 -2.91 -2.46
N LYS A 304 33.69 -2.34 -3.42
CA LYS A 304 33.70 -0.89 -3.68
C LYS A 304 32.37 -0.39 -4.25
N MET A 305 31.75 -1.14 -5.16
CA MET A 305 30.46 -0.77 -5.76
C MET A 305 29.30 -0.80 -4.77
N ILE A 306 29.24 -1.80 -3.89
CA ILE A 306 28.17 -1.93 -2.88
C ILE A 306 28.47 -1.14 -1.59
N GLY A 307 29.58 -0.40 -1.56
CA GLY A 307 29.95 0.46 -0.45
C GLY A 307 30.30 -0.30 0.84
N GLU A 308 30.79 -1.54 0.74
CA GLU A 308 31.36 -2.29 1.87
C GLU A 308 32.65 -1.63 2.41
N GLN A 309 33.32 -0.84 1.59
CA GLN A 309 34.39 0.07 2.00
C GLN A 309 33.85 1.50 2.16
N ALA A 310 32.87 1.71 3.05
CA ALA A 310 32.49 3.06 3.45
C ALA A 310 33.53 3.62 4.44
N GLY A 311 33.81 4.92 4.38
CA GLY A 311 34.72 5.62 5.29
C GLY A 311 34.32 5.49 6.78
N PRO A 312 35.10 6.08 7.71
CA PRO A 312 34.80 5.96 9.14
C PRO A 312 33.43 6.57 9.48
N GLY A 313 32.50 5.76 9.98
CA GLY A 313 31.20 6.20 10.48
C GLY A 313 30.02 5.27 10.12
N PRO A 314 28.86 5.39 10.80
CA PRO A 314 27.66 4.66 10.44
C PRO A 314 27.12 5.14 9.09
N ARG A 315 26.60 4.22 8.25
CA ARG A 315 25.96 4.60 6.99
C ARG A 315 24.73 5.48 7.26
N PRO A 316 24.47 6.52 6.45
CA PRO A 316 23.23 7.29 6.52
C PRO A 316 22.00 6.40 6.34
N GLY A 317 20.86 6.83 6.91
CA GLY A 317 19.57 6.18 6.76
C GLY A 317 19.02 6.16 5.33
N PRO A 318 17.77 5.74 5.13
CA PRO A 318 17.12 5.76 3.83
C PRO A 318 16.93 7.17 3.28
N THR A 319 16.79 7.27 1.96
CA THR A 319 16.73 8.56 1.25
C THR A 319 15.35 8.93 0.73
N GLN A 320 14.36 8.04 0.84
CA GLN A 320 12.98 8.27 0.41
C GLN A 320 11.97 7.45 1.21
N CYS A 321 10.71 7.85 1.09
CA CYS A 321 9.58 6.99 1.39
C CYS A 321 9.16 6.25 0.12
N HIS A 322 8.65 5.03 0.28
CA HIS A 322 7.89 4.36 -0.75
C HIS A 322 6.48 4.95 -0.76
N ASP A 323 5.64 4.62 0.22
CA ASP A 323 4.33 5.25 0.40
C ASP A 323 4.21 6.09 1.67
N ILE A 324 3.32 7.08 1.61
CA ILE A 324 2.91 7.86 2.77
C ILE A 324 1.40 7.82 2.85
N THR A 325 0.83 7.29 3.92
CA THR A 325 -0.62 7.35 4.15
C THR A 325 -0.93 8.50 5.08
N ALA A 326 -1.59 9.53 4.56
CA ALA A 326 -2.08 10.65 5.32
C ALA A 326 -3.44 10.33 5.94
N TYR A 327 -3.63 10.69 7.20
CA TYR A 327 -4.91 10.63 7.90
C TYR A 327 -5.27 12.03 8.45
N PRO A 328 -5.75 12.94 7.59
CA PRO A 328 -5.95 14.36 7.95
C PRO A 328 -6.90 14.58 9.13
N ALA A 329 -7.90 13.72 9.31
CA ALA A 329 -8.89 13.83 10.41
C ALA A 329 -8.24 13.81 11.80
N ILE A 330 -7.06 13.19 11.93
CA ILE A 330 -6.28 13.15 13.19
C ILE A 330 -4.95 13.90 13.08
N GLY A 331 -4.66 14.53 11.94
CA GLY A 331 -3.44 15.31 11.72
C GLY A 331 -2.15 14.47 11.68
N LEU A 332 -2.24 13.17 11.36
CA LEU A 332 -1.09 12.27 11.31
C LEU A 332 -0.91 11.66 9.92
N ALA A 333 0.32 11.23 9.60
CA ALA A 333 0.59 10.35 8.47
C ALA A 333 1.57 9.24 8.86
N GLY A 334 1.43 8.08 8.21
CA GLY A 334 2.35 6.95 8.31
C GLY A 334 3.23 6.92 7.08
N GLY A 335 4.54 7.08 7.23
CA GLY A 335 5.49 7.00 6.12
C GLY A 335 6.22 5.66 6.12
N ALA A 336 6.10 4.87 5.06
CA ALA A 336 6.87 3.65 4.88
C ALA A 336 8.12 3.97 4.07
N CYS A 337 9.29 4.03 4.72
CA CYS A 337 10.46 4.71 4.17
C CYS A 337 11.73 3.88 4.16
N GLU A 338 11.78 2.89 3.27
CA GLU A 338 12.96 2.11 2.88
C GLU A 338 13.84 1.64 4.06
N GLY A 339 13.21 1.08 5.09
CA GLY A 339 13.88 0.57 6.28
C GLY A 339 13.34 1.12 7.59
N TYR A 340 12.56 2.20 7.52
CA TYR A 340 11.83 2.74 8.67
C TYR A 340 10.34 2.89 8.39
N GLY A 341 9.52 2.69 9.42
CA GLY A 341 8.17 3.22 9.50
C GLY A 341 8.20 4.53 10.28
N PHE A 342 7.68 5.60 9.69
CA PHE A 342 7.59 6.92 10.29
C PHE A 342 6.17 7.23 10.75
N LEU A 343 6.08 7.93 11.87
CA LEU A 343 4.90 8.70 12.23
C LEU A 343 5.21 10.18 11.98
N LEU A 344 4.37 10.83 11.19
CA LEU A 344 4.51 12.22 10.77
C LEU A 344 3.35 13.04 11.34
N ASP A 345 3.65 14.23 11.83
CA ASP A 345 2.66 15.30 12.06
C ASP A 345 2.43 16.04 10.74
N ILE A 346 1.17 16.12 10.32
CA ILE A 346 0.74 16.77 9.08
C ILE A 346 -0.29 17.89 9.32
N ARG A 347 -0.36 18.44 10.54
CA ARG A 347 -1.27 19.56 10.86
C ARG A 347 -0.91 20.86 10.15
N ASP A 348 0.33 20.97 9.70
CA ASP A 348 0.78 21.87 8.64
C ASP A 348 1.18 20.99 7.44
N PRO A 349 0.27 20.76 6.47
CA PRO A 349 0.58 19.91 5.32
C PRO A 349 1.72 20.45 4.46
N ALA A 350 2.00 21.77 4.49
CA ALA A 350 3.14 22.31 3.78
C ALA A 350 4.46 21.93 4.46
N HIS A 351 4.48 21.58 5.74
CA HIS A 351 5.71 21.29 6.49
C HIS A 351 5.55 20.07 7.41
N PRO A 352 5.36 18.86 6.88
CA PRO A 352 5.25 17.66 7.69
C PRO A 352 6.53 17.40 8.50
N VAL A 353 6.35 16.97 9.75
CA VAL A 353 7.45 16.73 10.69
C VAL A 353 7.43 15.28 11.15
N ARG A 354 8.59 14.61 11.13
CA ARG A 354 8.73 13.29 11.73
C ARG A 354 8.69 13.40 13.25
N ILE A 355 7.69 12.77 13.87
CA ILE A 355 7.54 12.71 15.33
C ILE A 355 8.00 11.37 15.92
N ALA A 356 8.08 10.33 15.10
CA ALA A 356 8.73 9.07 15.48
C ALA A 356 9.16 8.23 14.28
N ALA A 357 10.03 7.26 14.56
CA ALA A 357 10.48 6.26 13.61
C ALA A 357 10.62 4.90 14.32
N VAL A 358 10.28 3.82 13.63
CA VAL A 358 10.56 2.44 14.02
C VAL A 358 11.29 1.74 12.88
N SER A 359 12.16 0.81 13.21
CA SER A 359 12.78 -0.10 12.25
C SER A 359 12.66 -1.52 12.77
N ASP A 360 12.58 -2.47 11.85
CA ASP A 360 12.46 -3.89 12.14
C ASP A 360 13.43 -4.64 11.24
N SER A 361 14.32 -5.43 11.85
CA SER A 361 15.29 -6.22 11.09
C SER A 361 14.67 -7.33 10.25
N ASN A 362 13.41 -7.70 10.49
CA ASN A 362 12.64 -8.63 9.66
C ASN A 362 12.08 -7.98 8.40
N PHE A 363 12.06 -6.65 8.33
CA PHE A 363 11.62 -5.92 7.14
C PHE A 363 12.78 -5.73 6.17
N SER A 364 12.49 -5.90 4.89
CA SER A 364 13.44 -5.64 3.82
C SER A 364 13.15 -4.32 3.11
N TYR A 365 11.88 -3.99 2.90
CA TYR A 365 11.42 -2.83 2.15
C TYR A 365 10.07 -2.35 2.69
N TRP A 366 10.11 -1.35 3.57
CA TRP A 366 8.90 -0.73 4.13
C TRP A 366 8.11 -0.07 3.00
N HIS A 367 6.92 -0.59 2.73
CA HIS A 367 6.19 -0.33 1.50
C HIS A 367 5.01 0.63 1.71
N SER A 368 4.04 0.26 2.54
CA SER A 368 2.87 1.08 2.83
C SER A 368 2.46 1.10 4.30
N ALA A 369 1.58 2.03 4.67
CA ALA A 369 1.07 2.20 6.03
C ALA A 369 -0.46 2.30 6.03
N THR A 370 -1.13 1.75 7.05
CA THR A 370 -2.58 1.85 7.21
C THR A 370 -2.91 2.07 8.68
N PHE A 371 -3.62 3.15 9.00
CA PHE A 371 -4.12 3.35 10.35
C PHE A 371 -5.40 2.56 10.55
N ASN A 372 -5.68 2.13 11.78
CA ASN A 372 -7.05 1.74 12.09
C ASN A 372 -7.97 2.97 12.15
N ASN A 373 -9.29 2.78 12.08
CA ASN A 373 -10.22 3.92 11.93
C ASN A 373 -10.16 4.90 13.12
N SER A 374 -9.83 4.42 14.33
CA SER A 374 -9.69 5.28 15.51
C SER A 374 -8.34 6.01 15.61
N GLY A 375 -7.38 5.72 14.72
CA GLY A 375 -6.05 6.33 14.77
C GLY A 375 -5.20 5.89 15.98
N THR A 376 -5.49 4.72 16.55
CA THR A 376 -4.79 4.17 17.72
C THR A 376 -3.76 3.11 17.37
N LYS A 377 -3.76 2.63 16.12
CA LYS A 377 -2.83 1.62 15.60
C LYS A 377 -2.42 2.01 14.20
N VAL A 378 -1.22 1.58 13.81
CA VAL A 378 -0.72 1.64 12.44
C VAL A 378 -0.14 0.29 12.06
N LEU A 379 -0.47 -0.17 10.87
CA LEU A 379 0.11 -1.34 10.23
C LEU A 379 1.07 -0.84 9.15
N PHE A 380 2.26 -1.44 9.08
CA PHE A 380 3.20 -1.23 7.97
C PHE A 380 3.42 -2.53 7.21
N SER A 381 3.47 -2.46 5.89
CA SER A 381 3.72 -3.62 5.02
C SER A 381 5.18 -3.69 4.58
N ASP A 382 5.68 -4.92 4.37
CA ASP A 382 7.02 -5.21 3.86
C ASP A 382 6.95 -5.80 2.45
N GLU A 383 7.37 -5.03 1.45
CA GLU A 383 7.49 -5.49 0.06
C GLU A 383 8.84 -6.21 -0.15
N TRP A 384 9.11 -7.21 0.69
CA TRP A 384 10.30 -8.04 0.56
C TRP A 384 10.45 -8.61 -0.85
N GLY A 385 11.66 -8.48 -1.41
CA GLY A 385 11.94 -8.89 -2.78
C GLY A 385 11.59 -7.87 -3.86
N GLY A 386 11.11 -6.66 -3.46
CA GLY A 386 10.81 -5.53 -4.35
C GLY A 386 9.74 -5.86 -5.37
N GLY A 387 8.71 -6.59 -4.92
CA GLY A 387 7.55 -6.98 -5.73
C GLY A 387 7.79 -8.08 -6.76
N GLY A 388 9.03 -8.30 -7.21
CA GLY A 388 9.31 -9.24 -8.30
C GLY A 388 9.62 -10.68 -7.89
N GLN A 389 9.85 -10.94 -6.61
CA GLN A 389 10.39 -12.23 -6.13
C GLN A 389 9.33 -13.11 -5.45
N PRO A 390 9.54 -14.43 -5.39
CA PRO A 390 8.61 -15.36 -4.75
C PRO A 390 8.86 -15.43 -3.25
N LYS A 391 8.27 -14.50 -2.48
CA LYS A 391 8.54 -14.34 -1.04
C LYS A 391 7.46 -14.90 -0.12
N CYS A 392 6.56 -15.72 -0.66
CA CYS A 392 5.55 -16.47 0.08
C CYS A 392 5.80 -17.99 0.05
N ARG A 393 7.04 -18.46 -0.14
CA ARG A 393 7.30 -19.90 -0.23
C ARG A 393 7.18 -20.55 1.14
N ARG A 394 6.88 -21.85 1.15
CA ARG A 394 6.80 -22.66 2.39
C ARG A 394 8.06 -22.62 3.26
N THR A 395 9.23 -22.35 2.67
CA THR A 395 10.52 -22.25 3.37
C THR A 395 10.83 -20.84 3.88
N ASP A 396 10.08 -19.83 3.44
CA ASP A 396 10.28 -18.46 3.89
C ASP A 396 9.70 -18.29 5.30
N ARG A 397 10.36 -17.44 6.11
CA ARG A 397 9.88 -17.13 7.46
C ARG A 397 8.55 -16.37 7.39
N ARG A 398 7.73 -16.54 8.41
CA ARG A 398 6.40 -15.92 8.47
C ARG A 398 6.48 -14.43 8.75
N GLU A 399 7.53 -13.99 9.41
CA GLU A 399 7.80 -12.60 9.79
C GLU A 399 8.45 -11.78 8.67
N TRP A 400 8.97 -12.42 7.61
CA TRP A 400 9.63 -11.74 6.49
C TRP A 400 8.64 -11.46 5.37
N GLY A 401 8.58 -10.24 4.82
CA GLY A 401 7.55 -9.87 3.86
C GLY A 401 6.14 -9.91 4.46
N ALA A 402 6.04 -9.62 5.77
CA ALA A 402 4.81 -9.59 6.53
C ALA A 402 4.42 -8.15 6.84
N ASP A 403 3.16 -7.92 7.20
CA ASP A 403 2.76 -6.69 7.86
C ASP A 403 3.21 -6.70 9.32
N ALA A 404 3.66 -5.56 9.84
CA ALA A 404 3.95 -5.33 11.25
C ALA A 404 2.94 -4.35 11.84
N ILE A 405 2.36 -4.72 12.98
CA ILE A 405 1.29 -3.96 13.63
C ILE A 405 1.85 -3.27 14.87
N PHE A 406 1.61 -1.96 14.96
CA PHE A 406 2.01 -1.12 16.08
C PHE A 406 0.80 -0.45 16.72
N THR A 407 0.78 -0.35 18.04
CA THR A 407 -0.11 0.58 18.75
C THR A 407 0.56 1.94 18.88
N LEU A 408 -0.23 3.00 18.76
CA LEU A 408 0.25 4.36 18.96
C LEU A 408 0.12 4.72 20.44
N VAL A 409 1.24 5.10 21.06
CA VAL A 409 1.31 5.43 22.49
C VAL A 409 1.87 6.84 22.70
N ASN A 410 1.49 7.48 23.80
CA ASN A 410 2.02 8.77 24.23
C ASN A 410 3.25 8.58 25.13
N ALA A 411 3.84 9.69 25.60
CA ALA A 411 5.02 9.67 26.46
C ALA A 411 4.85 8.91 27.80
N THR A 412 3.61 8.65 28.25
CA THR A 412 3.33 7.88 29.48
C THR A 412 2.98 6.42 29.21
N GLY A 413 3.12 5.94 27.96
CA GLY A 413 2.71 4.59 27.54
C GLY A 413 1.20 4.38 27.44
N GLY A 414 0.40 5.45 27.59
CA GLY A 414 -1.03 5.41 27.32
C GLY A 414 -1.32 5.54 25.82
N PRO A 415 -2.55 5.25 25.35
CA PRO A 415 -2.89 5.43 23.94
C PRO A 415 -2.59 6.85 23.47
N LEU A 416 -2.00 6.98 22.28
CA LEU A 416 -1.86 8.27 21.63
C LEU A 416 -3.27 8.77 21.29
N LEU A 417 -3.77 9.70 22.11
CA LEU A 417 -5.06 10.32 21.87
C LEU A 417 -4.85 11.55 20.98
N VAL A 418 -5.70 11.70 19.97
CA VAL A 418 -5.92 12.98 19.31
C VAL A 418 -7.22 13.54 19.91
N ARG A 419 -7.11 14.59 20.72
CA ARG A 419 -8.27 15.30 21.28
C ARG A 419 -8.36 16.66 20.62
N ASP A 420 -9.50 17.00 20.03
CA ASP A 420 -9.75 18.30 19.39
C ASP A 420 -8.66 18.70 18.37
N GLY A 421 -8.16 17.73 17.59
CA GLY A 421 -7.07 17.95 16.62
C GLY A 421 -5.68 18.15 17.24
N VAL A 422 -5.54 17.98 18.56
CA VAL A 422 -4.27 18.05 19.28
C VAL A 422 -3.77 16.63 19.56
N VAL A 423 -2.69 16.26 18.88
CA VAL A 423 -1.89 15.07 19.20
C VAL A 423 -1.27 15.31 20.58
N GLN A 424 -1.53 14.42 21.54
CA GLN A 424 -0.87 14.47 22.85
C GLN A 424 0.66 14.43 22.68
N PRO A 425 1.44 15.08 23.57
CA PRO A 425 2.89 15.11 23.45
C PRO A 425 3.47 13.72 23.24
N VAL A 426 4.17 13.56 22.12
CA VAL A 426 4.96 12.37 21.81
C VAL A 426 6.38 12.64 22.29
N ASN A 427 6.99 11.69 23.00
CA ASN A 427 8.41 11.73 23.28
C ASN A 427 9.15 10.93 22.20
N PRO A 428 9.89 11.58 21.28
CA PRO A 428 10.62 10.87 20.23
C PRO A 428 11.69 9.92 20.78
N ALA A 429 12.15 10.14 22.02
CA ALA A 429 13.15 9.31 22.69
C ALA A 429 12.55 8.11 23.44
N THR A 430 11.23 8.06 23.69
CA THR A 430 10.60 7.02 24.53
C THR A 430 9.30 6.47 23.96
N GLU A 431 9.25 6.25 22.64
CA GLU A 431 8.23 5.45 21.95
C GLU A 431 6.93 6.18 21.60
N SER A 432 6.54 6.09 20.32
CA SER A 432 5.21 6.47 19.82
C SER A 432 4.49 5.34 19.07
N MET A 433 5.22 4.26 18.78
CA MET A 433 4.78 3.10 17.99
C MET A 433 5.31 1.85 18.67
N GLN A 434 4.45 1.14 19.41
CA GLN A 434 4.81 -0.07 20.14
C GLN A 434 4.39 -1.30 19.33
N PHE A 435 5.37 -2.11 18.93
CA PHE A 435 5.16 -3.34 18.17
C PHE A 435 4.25 -4.32 18.92
N GLN A 436 3.33 -4.97 18.21
CA GLN A 436 2.39 -5.94 18.78
C GLN A 436 2.46 -7.32 18.13
N GLY A 437 2.64 -7.39 16.82
CA GLY A 437 2.60 -8.65 16.09
C GLY A 437 2.74 -8.48 14.58
N TYR A 438 2.76 -9.62 13.89
CA TYR A 438 2.83 -9.67 12.43
C TYR A 438 1.58 -10.29 11.82
N TYR A 439 1.27 -9.91 10.59
CA TYR A 439 0.32 -10.61 9.73
C TYR A 439 0.97 -10.97 8.39
N LYS A 440 0.75 -12.19 7.92
CA LYS A 440 1.13 -12.62 6.57
C LYS A 440 0.06 -13.56 6.05
N LEU A 441 -0.28 -13.50 4.76
CA LEU A 441 -1.25 -14.41 4.17
C LEU A 441 -0.84 -15.88 4.45
N PRO A 442 -1.73 -16.79 4.92
CA PRO A 442 -1.32 -18.12 5.40
C PRO A 442 -1.07 -19.16 4.28
N ALA A 443 -1.31 -18.83 3.01
CA ALA A 443 -1.07 -19.72 1.88
C ALA A 443 0.37 -19.66 1.32
N PRO A 444 1.09 -20.78 1.28
CA PRO A 444 2.37 -20.84 0.60
C PRO A 444 2.19 -20.86 -0.93
N GLN A 445 3.02 -20.07 -1.62
CA GLN A 445 3.06 -19.98 -3.08
C GLN A 445 4.31 -20.68 -3.66
N THR A 446 4.33 -20.89 -4.97
CA THR A 446 5.44 -21.51 -5.69
C THR A 446 6.61 -20.55 -5.93
N ALA A 447 7.70 -21.06 -6.52
CA ALA A 447 8.84 -20.23 -6.92
C ALA A 447 8.60 -19.45 -8.23
N GLN A 448 7.46 -19.66 -8.89
CA GLN A 448 7.08 -19.01 -10.16
C GLN A 448 6.12 -17.83 -9.92
N GLU A 449 5.78 -17.55 -8.66
CA GLU A 449 4.80 -16.55 -8.27
C GLU A 449 5.47 -15.42 -7.50
N ASN A 450 5.47 -14.22 -8.05
CA ASN A 450 5.83 -13.04 -7.28
C ASN A 450 4.74 -12.81 -6.21
N CYS A 451 5.12 -12.81 -4.94
CA CYS A 451 4.17 -12.77 -3.84
C CYS A 451 4.78 -12.07 -2.63
N VAL A 452 4.10 -11.01 -2.20
CA VAL A 452 4.50 -10.14 -1.10
C VAL A 452 3.34 -9.22 -0.72
N ALA A 453 3.33 -8.66 0.50
CA ALA A 453 2.34 -7.67 0.92
C ALA A 453 2.38 -6.43 0.02
N HIS A 454 1.22 -5.93 -0.37
CA HIS A 454 1.09 -4.69 -1.13
C HIS A 454 -0.16 -3.92 -0.69
N ASN A 455 -0.60 -2.93 -1.46
CA ASN A 455 -1.59 -1.96 -1.02
C ASN A 455 -2.97 -2.57 -0.70
N GLY A 456 -3.58 -2.02 0.35
CA GLY A 456 -4.87 -2.44 0.88
C GLY A 456 -5.58 -1.29 1.58
N SER A 457 -6.89 -1.44 1.83
CA SER A 457 -7.68 -0.47 2.57
C SER A 457 -8.51 -1.12 3.67
N LEU A 458 -8.84 -0.33 4.70
CA LEU A 458 -9.83 -0.75 5.68
C LEU A 458 -11.18 -1.00 5.02
N ILE A 459 -11.88 -2.02 5.50
CA ILE A 459 -13.31 -2.20 5.27
C ILE A 459 -14.04 -1.58 6.48
N PRO A 460 -15.06 -0.72 6.28
CA PRO A 460 -15.74 -0.01 7.38
C PRO A 460 -16.67 -0.93 8.18
N ILE A 461 -16.16 -2.04 8.72
CA ILE A 461 -16.90 -2.89 9.66
C ILE A 461 -16.97 -2.16 11.01
N PRO A 462 -18.16 -1.82 11.54
CA PRO A 462 -18.27 -0.99 12.74
C PRO A 462 -17.64 -1.66 13.96
N GLY A 463 -16.79 -0.91 14.67
CA GLY A 463 -16.14 -1.36 15.91
C GLY A 463 -15.13 -2.49 15.75
N ARG A 464 -14.61 -2.72 14.54
CA ARG A 464 -13.55 -3.69 14.22
C ARG A 464 -12.52 -3.07 13.28
N ASP A 465 -11.29 -3.55 13.39
CA ASP A 465 -10.22 -3.18 12.47
C ASP A 465 -10.08 -4.34 11.46
N VAL A 466 -10.76 -4.21 10.32
CA VAL A 466 -10.75 -5.20 9.23
C VAL A 466 -10.22 -4.52 7.97
N MET A 467 -9.30 -5.15 7.25
CA MET A 467 -8.80 -4.63 5.98
C MET A 467 -8.77 -5.70 4.90
N VAL A 468 -8.89 -5.26 3.66
CA VAL A 468 -8.54 -6.04 2.47
C VAL A 468 -7.17 -5.59 1.98
N GLN A 469 -6.33 -6.52 1.56
CA GLN A 469 -4.98 -6.24 1.10
C GLN A 469 -4.61 -7.12 -0.08
N ALA A 470 -3.89 -6.54 -1.02
CA ALA A 470 -3.29 -7.25 -2.13
C ALA A 470 -1.98 -7.94 -1.71
N TRP A 471 -1.72 -9.12 -2.28
CA TRP A 471 -0.51 -9.91 -2.05
C TRP A 471 0.15 -10.37 -3.36
N TYR A 472 0.06 -9.55 -4.41
CA TYR A 472 0.52 -9.90 -5.76
C TYR A 472 -0.10 -11.24 -6.21
N GLN A 473 0.67 -12.21 -6.70
CA GLN A 473 0.13 -13.52 -7.12
C GLN A 473 -0.34 -14.37 -5.93
N GLY A 474 -0.17 -13.93 -4.68
CA GLY A 474 -0.88 -14.52 -3.54
C GLY A 474 -2.34 -14.07 -3.41
N GLY A 475 -2.82 -13.27 -4.36
CA GLY A 475 -4.22 -12.86 -4.46
C GLY A 475 -4.56 -11.68 -3.54
N ILE A 476 -5.76 -11.74 -2.96
CA ILE A 476 -6.23 -10.79 -1.95
C ILE A 476 -6.55 -11.52 -0.65
N SER A 477 -6.23 -10.87 0.46
CA SER A 477 -6.51 -11.36 1.81
C SER A 477 -7.34 -10.32 2.56
N VAL A 478 -8.45 -10.75 3.17
CA VAL A 478 -9.24 -9.95 4.09
C VAL A 478 -8.97 -10.46 5.49
N PHE A 479 -8.50 -9.60 6.38
CA PHE A 479 -8.13 -9.99 7.72
C PHE A 479 -8.60 -9.01 8.79
N ASP A 480 -8.89 -9.58 9.95
CA ASP A 480 -9.28 -8.87 11.17
C ASP A 480 -8.06 -8.72 12.07
N TRP A 481 -7.67 -7.48 12.33
CA TRP A 481 -6.55 -7.08 13.18
C TRP A 481 -7.02 -6.21 14.35
N THR A 482 -8.29 -6.36 14.74
CA THR A 482 -8.87 -5.68 15.92
C THR A 482 -8.05 -5.98 17.17
N ASP A 483 -7.65 -7.24 17.36
CA ASP A 483 -6.58 -7.61 18.28
C ASP A 483 -5.23 -7.56 17.53
N PRO A 484 -4.39 -6.55 17.79
CA PRO A 484 -3.14 -6.37 17.04
C PRO A 484 -2.10 -7.47 17.31
N ARG A 485 -2.29 -8.31 18.33
CA ARG A 485 -1.40 -9.45 18.64
C ARG A 485 -1.82 -10.74 17.95
N HIS A 486 -3.07 -10.82 17.50
CA HIS A 486 -3.64 -12.03 16.91
C HIS A 486 -4.44 -11.70 15.63
N PRO A 487 -3.83 -11.06 14.62
CA PRO A 487 -4.50 -10.83 13.35
C PRO A 487 -4.85 -12.15 12.68
N ARG A 488 -6.01 -12.20 12.00
CA ARG A 488 -6.53 -13.43 11.39
C ARG A 488 -7.15 -13.19 10.02
N GLU A 489 -6.84 -14.05 9.06
CA GLU A 489 -7.54 -14.08 7.78
C GLU A 489 -8.99 -14.52 7.99
N ILE A 490 -9.93 -13.84 7.34
CA ILE A 490 -11.37 -14.12 7.40
C ILE A 490 -12.01 -14.28 6.02
N ALA A 491 -11.31 -13.88 4.96
CA ALA A 491 -11.72 -14.12 3.58
C ALA A 491 -10.49 -14.04 2.65
N PHE A 492 -10.53 -14.71 1.50
CA PHE A 492 -9.51 -14.57 0.47
C PHE A 492 -10.07 -14.85 -0.92
N PHE A 493 -9.34 -14.38 -1.91
CA PHE A 493 -9.44 -14.85 -3.29
C PHE A 493 -8.04 -14.95 -3.89
N ASP A 494 -7.77 -16.02 -4.63
CA ASP A 494 -6.49 -16.24 -5.28
C ASP A 494 -6.64 -16.94 -6.64
N ARG A 495 -5.62 -16.84 -7.48
CA ARG A 495 -5.48 -17.55 -8.76
C ARG A 495 -4.16 -18.28 -8.81
N GLY A 496 -4.11 -19.36 -9.58
CA GLY A 496 -2.83 -19.98 -9.91
C GLY A 496 -1.87 -19.04 -10.66
N PRO A 497 -0.61 -19.46 -10.80
CA PRO A 497 0.45 -18.64 -11.39
C PRO A 497 0.07 -18.15 -12.77
N VAL A 498 0.62 -17.01 -13.20
CA VAL A 498 0.49 -16.57 -14.60
C VAL A 498 1.10 -17.61 -15.56
N ASP A 499 2.20 -18.25 -15.18
CA ASP A 499 2.93 -19.24 -15.98
C ASP A 499 3.51 -20.32 -15.04
N SER A 500 3.41 -21.60 -15.41
CA SER A 500 3.85 -22.72 -14.57
C SER A 500 5.35 -23.01 -14.65
N ALA A 501 6.04 -22.50 -15.67
CA ALA A 501 7.43 -22.86 -15.97
C ALA A 501 8.41 -21.72 -15.67
N ARG A 502 7.96 -20.46 -15.72
CA ARG A 502 8.81 -19.28 -15.53
C ARG A 502 8.13 -18.21 -14.70
N MET A 503 8.95 -17.42 -14.00
CA MET A 503 8.47 -16.24 -13.29
C MET A 503 7.88 -15.23 -14.29
N ALA A 504 6.68 -14.74 -13.99
CA ALA A 504 6.03 -13.65 -14.67
C ALA A 504 5.34 -12.76 -13.63
N MET A 505 5.36 -11.45 -13.85
CA MET A 505 4.65 -10.50 -12.98
C MET A 505 3.15 -10.67 -13.15
N GLY A 506 2.42 -10.75 -12.04
CA GLY A 506 0.97 -10.81 -12.02
C GLY A 506 0.41 -10.65 -10.62
N GLY A 507 -0.89 -10.88 -10.49
CA GLY A 507 -1.61 -10.79 -9.24
C GLY A 507 -2.06 -9.37 -8.90
N SER A 508 -2.65 -9.19 -7.71
CA SER A 508 -3.24 -7.91 -7.32
C SER A 508 -2.14 -6.94 -6.92
N TRP A 509 -2.05 -5.78 -7.59
CA TRP A 509 -1.22 -4.65 -7.17
C TRP A 509 -1.86 -3.97 -5.95
N SER A 510 -3.14 -3.65 -6.03
CA SER A 510 -3.90 -3.09 -4.92
C SER A 510 -5.32 -3.62 -4.90
N ALA A 511 -5.92 -3.68 -3.70
CA ALA A 511 -7.28 -4.14 -3.50
C ALA A 511 -7.97 -3.29 -2.43
N TYR A 512 -9.07 -2.63 -2.81
CA TYR A 512 -9.70 -1.60 -1.99
C TYR A 512 -11.19 -1.78 -1.85
N TRP A 513 -11.71 -1.54 -0.65
CA TRP A 513 -13.14 -1.37 -0.42
C TRP A 513 -13.64 -0.06 -1.03
N TYR A 514 -14.67 -0.13 -1.86
CA TYR A 514 -15.38 1.02 -2.41
C TYR A 514 -16.88 0.76 -2.52
N ASN A 515 -17.67 1.51 -1.74
CA ASN A 515 -19.15 1.55 -1.79
C ASN A 515 -19.85 0.18 -1.88
N GLY A 516 -19.37 -0.80 -1.09
CA GLY A 516 -19.98 -2.13 -1.01
C GLY A 516 -19.29 -3.24 -1.81
N ASN A 517 -18.28 -2.88 -2.60
CA ASN A 517 -17.46 -3.81 -3.37
C ASN A 517 -16.00 -3.74 -2.91
N ILE A 518 -15.24 -4.77 -3.24
CA ILE A 518 -13.78 -4.74 -3.23
C ILE A 518 -13.33 -4.69 -4.68
N VAL A 519 -12.56 -3.68 -5.06
CA VAL A 519 -12.02 -3.53 -6.42
C VAL A 519 -10.52 -3.75 -6.37
N SER A 520 -10.02 -4.65 -7.22
CA SER A 520 -8.61 -5.00 -7.32
C SER A 520 -8.04 -4.63 -8.69
N SER A 521 -6.88 -3.98 -8.66
CA SER A 521 -6.05 -3.74 -9.84
C SER A 521 -5.08 -4.89 -10.01
N GLU A 522 -5.38 -5.78 -10.96
CA GLU A 522 -4.54 -6.94 -11.26
C GLU A 522 -3.47 -6.54 -12.29
N ILE A 523 -2.20 -6.75 -11.94
CA ILE A 523 -1.00 -6.32 -12.68
C ILE A 523 -1.04 -6.67 -14.16
N ALA A 524 -1.48 -7.88 -14.50
CA ALA A 524 -1.43 -8.47 -15.85
C ALA A 524 -2.81 -8.78 -16.45
N ARG A 525 -3.85 -8.88 -15.61
CA ARG A 525 -5.18 -9.41 -15.94
C ARG A 525 -6.30 -8.37 -15.92
N GLY A 526 -6.05 -7.15 -15.43
CA GLY A 526 -7.00 -6.04 -15.54
C GLY A 526 -7.66 -5.67 -14.22
N LEU A 527 -8.98 -5.56 -14.21
CA LEU A 527 -9.77 -5.15 -13.05
C LEU A 527 -10.61 -6.32 -12.54
N ASP A 528 -10.49 -6.63 -11.26
CA ASP A 528 -11.40 -7.57 -10.60
C ASP A 528 -12.30 -6.84 -9.61
N ILE A 529 -13.55 -7.30 -9.50
CA ILE A 529 -14.50 -6.81 -8.50
C ILE A 529 -15.03 -7.98 -7.68
N PHE A 530 -15.07 -7.81 -6.36
CA PHE A 530 -15.52 -8.81 -5.40
C PHE A 530 -16.57 -8.25 -4.45
N GLU A 531 -17.36 -9.15 -3.89
CA GLU A 531 -18.26 -8.88 -2.76
C GLU A 531 -17.92 -9.77 -1.57
N LEU A 532 -18.05 -9.21 -0.36
CA LEU A 532 -18.01 -9.97 0.87
C LEU A 532 -19.25 -10.87 0.99
N VAL A 533 -19.04 -12.10 1.44
CA VAL A 533 -20.12 -13.06 1.70
C VAL A 533 -20.26 -13.25 3.21
N PRO A 534 -21.49 -13.26 3.76
CA PRO A 534 -21.71 -13.55 5.17
C PRO A 534 -21.09 -14.89 5.59
N SER A 535 -20.49 -14.92 6.76
CA SER A 535 -19.86 -16.09 7.36
C SER A 535 -19.93 -16.01 8.88
N GLN A 536 -19.36 -17.00 9.58
CA GLN A 536 -19.21 -16.94 11.03
C GLN A 536 -18.28 -15.79 11.51
N TYR A 537 -17.44 -15.25 10.62
CA TYR A 537 -16.52 -14.15 10.94
C TYR A 537 -17.12 -12.77 10.67
N LEU A 538 -18.11 -12.70 9.79
CA LEU A 538 -18.70 -11.47 9.32
C LEU A 538 -20.18 -11.70 8.99
N THR A 539 -21.10 -11.09 9.75
CA THR A 539 -22.54 -11.28 9.51
C THR A 539 -23.04 -10.38 8.37
N GLN A 540 -24.24 -10.69 7.86
CA GLN A 540 -24.93 -9.83 6.89
C GLN A 540 -25.12 -8.40 7.44
N ASN A 541 -25.48 -8.25 8.72
CA ASN A 541 -25.67 -6.92 9.33
C ASN A 541 -24.35 -6.12 9.38
N GLU A 542 -23.20 -6.77 9.60
CA GLU A 542 -21.90 -6.11 9.54
C GLU A 542 -21.55 -5.65 8.13
N ILE A 543 -21.84 -6.47 7.11
CA ILE A 543 -21.67 -6.10 5.70
C ILE A 543 -22.60 -4.94 5.34
N ASP A 544 -23.87 -4.99 5.74
CA ASP A 544 -24.85 -3.95 5.47
C ASP A 544 -24.48 -2.64 6.18
N ALA A 545 -24.01 -2.70 7.43
CA ALA A 545 -23.50 -1.53 8.14
C ALA A 545 -22.28 -0.94 7.44
N ALA A 546 -21.35 -1.76 6.93
CA ALA A 546 -20.21 -1.28 6.16
C ALA A 546 -20.63 -0.58 4.87
N LYS A 547 -21.67 -1.08 4.19
CA LYS A 547 -22.26 -0.47 2.99
C LYS A 547 -22.92 0.88 3.25
N THR A 548 -23.24 1.21 4.51
CA THR A 548 -23.77 2.56 4.84
C THR A 548 -22.70 3.65 4.81
N VAL A 549 -21.41 3.29 4.85
CA VAL A 549 -20.31 4.24 4.64
C VAL A 549 -20.09 4.37 3.14
N HIS A 550 -20.46 5.53 2.61
CA HIS A 550 -20.39 5.85 1.19
C HIS A 550 -19.36 6.94 0.91
N PHE A 551 -18.59 6.77 -0.15
CA PHE A 551 -17.56 7.70 -0.60
C PHE A 551 -17.91 8.28 -1.96
N ASP A 552 -17.98 9.61 -2.05
CA ASP A 552 -18.11 10.29 -3.34
C ASP A 552 -16.82 10.18 -4.17
N TYR A 553 -15.68 10.08 -3.48
CA TYR A 553 -14.38 9.75 -4.05
C TYR A 553 -13.53 9.03 -3.00
N PHE A 554 -12.53 8.26 -3.42
CA PHE A 554 -11.66 7.55 -2.49
C PHE A 554 -10.24 7.41 -3.05
N ASN A 555 -9.25 7.83 -2.26
CA ASN A 555 -7.83 7.55 -2.45
C ASN A 555 -7.33 6.85 -1.17
N THR A 556 -6.77 5.65 -1.28
CA THR A 556 -6.47 4.85 -0.09
C THR A 556 -5.42 5.51 0.81
N GLN A 557 -4.36 6.07 0.23
CA GLN A 557 -3.29 6.74 0.97
C GLN A 557 -3.74 8.10 1.55
N GLY A 558 -4.86 8.67 1.07
CA GLY A 558 -5.57 9.77 1.72
C GLY A 558 -6.66 9.24 2.64
N GLN A 559 -6.27 8.50 3.69
CA GLN A 559 -7.18 7.69 4.51
C GLN A 559 -8.32 8.55 5.11
N PRO A 560 -9.58 8.27 4.77
CA PRO A 560 -10.72 8.96 5.36
C PRO A 560 -11.06 8.37 6.74
N GLN A 561 -11.70 9.19 7.58
CA GLN A 561 -12.34 8.69 8.79
C GLN A 561 -13.71 8.13 8.44
N PHE A 562 -13.98 6.88 8.84
CA PHE A 562 -15.30 6.29 8.68
C PHE A 562 -16.23 6.73 9.80
N VAL A 563 -17.43 7.15 9.39
CA VAL A 563 -18.55 7.46 10.28
C VAL A 563 -19.77 6.70 9.75
N TRP A 564 -20.42 5.94 10.62
CA TRP A 564 -21.59 5.16 10.27
C TRP A 564 -22.87 5.96 10.56
N PRO A 565 -23.74 6.19 9.58
CA PRO A 565 -25.05 6.78 9.85
C PRO A 565 -25.90 5.85 10.74
N PRO A 566 -26.75 6.41 11.63
CA PRO A 566 -27.64 5.58 12.45
C PRO A 566 -28.55 4.72 11.58
N SER A 567 -28.51 3.40 11.80
CA SER A 567 -29.29 2.43 11.03
C SER A 567 -29.59 1.18 11.84
N PHE A 568 -30.64 0.45 11.47
CA PHE A 568 -30.91 -0.86 12.07
C PHE A 568 -29.77 -1.86 11.80
N ALA A 569 -29.13 -1.80 10.62
CA ALA A 569 -27.96 -2.61 10.30
C ALA A 569 -26.81 -2.35 11.30
N LEU A 570 -26.52 -1.10 11.63
CA LEU A 570 -25.49 -0.73 12.61
C LEU A 570 -25.81 -1.30 14.01
N ALA A 571 -27.04 -1.15 14.48
CA ALA A 571 -27.44 -1.71 15.78
C ALA A 571 -27.37 -3.25 15.77
N ARG A 572 -27.87 -3.91 14.72
CA ARG A 572 -27.81 -5.38 14.59
C ARG A 572 -26.37 -5.89 14.48
N ALA A 573 -25.47 -5.17 13.81
CA ALA A 573 -24.06 -5.52 13.72
C ALA A 573 -23.39 -5.60 15.11
N TYR A 574 -23.67 -4.64 16.00
CA TYR A 574 -23.15 -4.70 17.38
C TYR A 574 -23.80 -5.81 18.21
N ALA A 575 -25.09 -6.11 18.00
CA ALA A 575 -25.74 -7.27 18.62
C ALA A 575 -25.09 -8.60 18.17
N ASP A 576 -24.78 -8.75 16.89
CA ASP A 576 -24.10 -9.93 16.34
C ASP A 576 -22.66 -10.06 16.89
N GLN A 577 -21.96 -8.93 17.08
CA GLN A 577 -20.65 -8.92 17.74
C GLN A 577 -20.72 -9.36 19.21
N LEU A 578 -21.75 -8.94 19.94
CA LEU A 578 -21.98 -9.35 21.34
C LEU A 578 -22.30 -10.84 21.48
N GLU A 579 -22.92 -11.45 20.48
CA GLU A 579 -23.09 -12.90 20.41
C GLU A 579 -21.74 -13.60 20.33
N ARG A 580 -20.85 -13.12 19.45
CA ARG A 580 -19.49 -13.68 19.29
C ARG A 580 -18.59 -13.44 20.50
N SER A 581 -18.66 -12.27 21.13
CA SER A 581 -17.90 -11.97 22.36
C SER A 581 -18.52 -12.56 23.63
N LYS A 582 -19.73 -13.14 23.52
CA LYS A 582 -20.56 -13.59 24.67
C LYS A 582 -20.80 -12.47 25.68
N GLY A 583 -20.88 -11.22 25.20
CA GLY A 583 -21.14 -10.04 26.01
C GLY A 583 -22.56 -9.99 26.58
N LEU A 584 -23.53 -10.64 25.91
CA LEU A 584 -24.90 -10.80 26.40
C LEU A 584 -25.33 -12.27 26.26
N SER A 585 -26.29 -12.70 27.09
CA SER A 585 -26.84 -14.05 27.00
C SER A 585 -27.63 -14.24 25.69
N ALA A 586 -27.69 -15.47 25.19
CA ALA A 586 -28.45 -15.79 23.97
C ALA A 586 -29.94 -15.37 24.08
N THR A 587 -30.55 -15.59 25.25
CA THR A 587 -31.93 -15.14 25.54
C THR A 587 -32.07 -13.64 25.44
N ARG A 588 -31.12 -12.88 26.01
CA ARG A 588 -31.18 -11.41 25.96
C ARG A 588 -30.95 -10.88 24.55
N LEU A 589 -30.00 -11.45 23.82
CA LEU A 589 -29.75 -11.09 22.42
C LEU A 589 -30.97 -11.36 21.52
N SER A 590 -31.67 -12.46 21.75
CA SER A 590 -32.95 -12.73 21.06
C SER A 590 -33.98 -11.64 21.33
N ALA A 591 -34.13 -11.21 22.60
CA ALA A 591 -35.03 -10.11 22.96
C ALA A 591 -34.62 -8.76 22.32
N VAL A 592 -33.33 -8.45 22.29
CA VAL A 592 -32.80 -7.25 21.62
C VAL A 592 -33.10 -7.27 20.12
N ARG A 593 -32.86 -8.40 19.45
CA ARG A 593 -33.15 -8.58 18.01
C ARG A 593 -34.64 -8.44 17.71
N GLN A 594 -35.50 -9.01 18.55
CA GLN A 594 -36.96 -8.86 18.44
C GLN A 594 -37.38 -7.41 18.62
N ALA A 595 -36.87 -6.71 19.64
CA ALA A 595 -37.18 -5.31 19.87
C ALA A 595 -36.75 -4.42 18.69
N LEU A 596 -35.57 -4.66 18.11
CA LEU A 596 -35.12 -3.96 16.90
C LEU A 596 -36.05 -4.25 15.69
N ALA A 597 -36.46 -5.50 15.49
CA ALA A 597 -37.38 -5.85 14.40
C ALA A 597 -38.77 -5.21 14.57
N SER A 598 -39.32 -5.23 15.79
CA SER A 598 -40.59 -4.57 16.11
C SER A 598 -40.51 -3.06 15.93
N ALA A 599 -39.40 -2.43 16.36
CA ALA A 599 -39.17 -1.01 16.15
C ALA A 599 -39.07 -0.66 14.66
N GLU A 600 -38.37 -1.47 13.85
CA GLU A 600 -38.24 -1.23 12.41
C GLU A 600 -39.60 -1.22 11.68
N SER A 601 -40.51 -2.09 12.11
CA SER A 601 -41.88 -2.20 11.59
C SER A 601 -42.84 -1.14 12.13
N ALA A 602 -42.50 -0.45 13.22
CA ALA A 602 -43.28 0.66 13.75
C ALA A 602 -43.06 1.97 12.95
N SER A 603 -43.80 3.03 13.28
CA SER A 603 -43.66 4.34 12.65
C SER A 603 -43.76 5.47 13.68
N GLY A 604 -43.25 6.65 13.33
CA GLY A 604 -43.39 7.86 14.14
C GLY A 604 -42.87 7.71 15.57
N SER A 605 -43.63 8.27 16.52
CA SER A 605 -43.33 8.20 17.95
C SER A 605 -43.23 6.76 18.48
N GLN A 606 -44.02 5.82 17.98
CA GLN A 606 -43.98 4.43 18.44
C GLN A 606 -42.61 3.79 18.18
N LYS A 607 -42.01 4.04 17.00
CA LYS A 607 -40.65 3.58 16.70
C LYS A 607 -39.64 4.23 17.63
N ARG A 608 -39.72 5.55 17.81
CA ARG A 608 -38.82 6.32 18.66
C ARG A 608 -38.85 5.86 20.11
N ASP A 609 -40.05 5.65 20.66
CA ASP A 609 -40.25 5.23 22.05
C ASP A 609 -39.73 3.80 22.27
N ALA A 610 -39.98 2.89 21.32
CA ALA A 610 -39.47 1.52 21.38
C ALA A 610 -37.93 1.48 21.37
N LEU A 611 -37.28 2.27 20.50
CA LEU A 611 -35.83 2.38 20.44
C LEU A 611 -35.26 3.03 21.72
N THR A 612 -35.89 4.09 22.22
CA THR A 612 -35.47 4.78 23.45
C THR A 612 -35.55 3.84 24.66
N ALA A 613 -36.63 3.07 24.78
CA ALA A 613 -36.79 2.07 25.81
C ALA A 613 -35.72 0.96 25.70
N LEU A 614 -35.44 0.47 24.48
CA LEU A 614 -34.41 -0.53 24.26
C LEU A 614 -33.01 -0.01 24.66
N ALA A 615 -32.67 1.22 24.29
CA ALA A 615 -31.39 1.84 24.65
C ALA A 615 -31.20 1.91 26.18
N ALA A 616 -32.23 2.33 26.91
CA ALA A 616 -32.18 2.40 28.39
C ALA A 616 -32.02 1.02 29.05
N GLN A 617 -32.67 -0.02 28.49
CA GLN A 617 -32.45 -1.39 28.96
C GLN A 617 -31.02 -1.85 28.70
N LEU A 618 -30.45 -1.54 27.53
CA LEU A 618 -29.06 -1.89 27.19
C LEU A 618 -28.05 -1.17 28.10
N ASP A 619 -28.29 0.08 28.49
CA ASP A 619 -27.46 0.77 29.48
C ASP A 619 -27.44 0.05 30.85
N THR A 620 -28.56 -0.62 31.20
CA THR A 620 -28.64 -1.46 32.40
C THR A 620 -27.91 -2.79 32.18
N ASP A 621 -28.11 -3.43 31.04
CA ASP A 621 -27.45 -4.68 30.66
C ASP A 621 -25.92 -4.55 30.69
N ALA A 622 -25.38 -3.39 30.30
CA ALA A 622 -23.95 -3.12 30.30
C ALA A 622 -23.28 -3.31 31.68
N ARG A 623 -24.01 -3.09 32.77
CA ARG A 623 -23.48 -3.24 34.14
C ARG A 623 -23.18 -4.70 34.53
N ALA A 624 -23.87 -5.64 33.90
CA ALA A 624 -23.75 -7.08 34.17
C ALA A 624 -23.06 -7.84 33.02
N SER A 625 -22.63 -7.13 31.98
CA SER A 625 -22.02 -7.70 30.78
C SER A 625 -20.51 -7.91 30.97
N SER A 626 -20.00 -9.02 30.42
CA SER A 626 -18.55 -9.26 30.25
C SER A 626 -17.91 -8.35 29.19
N ASP A 627 -18.72 -7.68 28.36
CA ASP A 627 -18.30 -6.75 27.30
C ASP A 627 -19.11 -5.45 27.39
N ALA A 628 -19.05 -4.81 28.57
CA ALA A 628 -19.80 -3.60 28.89
C ALA A 628 -19.60 -2.49 27.84
N GLY A 629 -18.37 -2.34 27.31
CA GLY A 629 -18.05 -1.33 26.29
C GLY A 629 -18.80 -1.56 24.98
N LYS A 630 -18.91 -2.80 24.51
CA LYS A 630 -19.69 -3.11 23.30
C LYS A 630 -21.19 -2.98 23.54
N VAL A 631 -21.70 -3.33 24.72
CA VAL A 631 -23.12 -3.10 25.07
C VAL A 631 -23.45 -1.61 25.08
N GLN A 632 -22.58 -0.76 25.65
CA GLN A 632 -22.73 0.69 25.60
C GLN A 632 -22.68 1.24 24.17
N THR A 633 -21.82 0.66 23.32
CA THR A 633 -21.75 1.01 21.89
C THR A 633 -23.07 0.68 21.17
N LEU A 634 -23.65 -0.49 21.45
CA LEU A 634 -24.97 -0.87 20.95
C LEU A 634 -26.06 0.08 21.46
N ALA A 635 -26.10 0.37 22.76
CA ALA A 635 -27.06 1.30 23.36
C ALA A 635 -26.99 2.68 22.70
N LYS A 636 -25.77 3.18 22.44
CA LYS A 636 -25.56 4.44 21.71
C LYS A 636 -26.11 4.36 20.28
N ALA A 637 -25.81 3.31 19.53
CA ALA A 637 -26.31 3.15 18.16
C ALA A 637 -27.85 3.13 18.10
N VAL A 638 -28.49 2.46 19.06
CA VAL A 638 -29.96 2.43 19.18
C VAL A 638 -30.52 3.82 19.54
N ARG A 639 -29.85 4.54 20.44
CA ARG A 639 -30.24 5.90 20.84
C ARG A 639 -30.11 6.90 19.67
N ASP A 640 -29.01 6.83 18.92
CA ASP A 640 -28.79 7.68 17.75
C ASP A 640 -29.84 7.37 16.66
N LEU A 641 -30.22 6.10 16.49
CA LEU A 641 -31.29 5.69 15.58
C LEU A 641 -32.66 6.24 16.01
N ALA A 642 -32.95 6.25 17.31
CA ALA A 642 -34.14 6.91 17.85
C ALA A 642 -34.13 8.42 17.54
N ALA A 643 -32.99 9.09 17.69
CA ALA A 643 -32.89 10.53 17.49
C ALA A 643 -33.16 10.98 16.06
N VAL A 644 -32.79 10.17 15.06
CA VAL A 644 -33.08 10.44 13.63
C VAL A 644 -34.46 9.94 13.18
N THR A 645 -35.20 9.25 14.05
CA THR A 645 -36.56 8.78 13.75
C THR A 645 -37.57 9.88 14.03
N SER A 646 -38.15 10.43 12.95
CA SER A 646 -39.29 11.35 12.98
C SER A 646 -40.58 10.66 13.40
#